data_AF-G8BDZ3-F1
#
_entry.id   AF-G8BDZ3-F1
#
_cell.length_a   1.000
_cell.length_b   1.000
_cell.length_c   1.000
_cell.angle_alpha   90.00
_cell.angle_beta   90.00
_cell.angle_gamma   90.00
#
_symmetry.space_group_name_H-M   'P 1'
#
loop_
_entity.id
_entity.type
_entity.pdbx_description
1 polymer ?
#
loop_
_entity_poly.entity_id
_entity_poly.type
_entity_poly.pdbx_seq_one_letter_code
_entity_poly.pdbx_strand_id
1 'polypeptide(L)'
;MVIKSVNKPIWFIWTLFCIFRFCVSESPYNSSFTPDHIRYLKYETAQLFQHAWKSYMTYGFPFDEVRPITCEPYGPDYRDYTNTVRNDAMANISSTLLDNIDTLIIMKQWDDLEYALRYLKDNQPGFFNQDSIVQVFETTIRFLGGLLSTHLLLTDVTKNVPLPTSYDRLKAISAKYDGFLLDMAYDLGLRLIPSYKTKTHIPFPRINLKTGLKKVPPALQKDACTSGVTTPVLEFTLLSRLTGDYQFEYYTQQSFWKLWSSKSALNLMPMSIDPFSNQWKDKITGIGASIDSFYEYAAKSAIIFNDDAMWSVFHTSYKALLTHSAQVNHGAMIFPNVGTEDGVVFSDWIDSLGAFWSGLQVLTGHLTHAIKTHVVYLKIWDYFDSIPERWIYVHHNKNKRKKFKADDSIALEWYPLRPEFIESTYYLYRATKDPMYLHIGERILDLFKNKFKAKCGFSGVQNIKTGEPQNRMETFVLGETLKYLYLLFDEEDEVFLHKPELMGSKNWVFSTEAHPLWFHKGLKGKRGTKFASTGIIPSDITDEQFTPAIIKNTTVREPRVFEIPGRNTIPHVGKKDPFGDRFDTCELNPFVKSGHGLLQSSYYNWHNLFGADFLYSKSLIKPSYSSKTNLDGSYIELSRSFFDKFTFFDTPLKSQRMPSTTTYEVFWGDVKDSGFAEVSELTFIGQNTTESIILPGDLWVPALSGLRIMVEEITLGSIDSRNVVVTKEHILHIQGDTLADNPIKMVSDTVLRIKRVNGVEVKQGAIIWTLPFQPSPRDKGEIGITKEGRVVIQGKVVENLIIWYG
;
A
#
# COMPACT_ATOMS: atom_id res chain seq x y z
N MET A 1 38.34 -72.79 -26.96
CA MET A 1 38.12 -73.39 -25.63
C MET A 1 36.76 -72.94 -25.13
N VAL A 2 35.79 -73.88 -25.02
CA VAL A 2 34.48 -73.83 -24.31
C VAL A 2 33.47 -72.78 -24.83
N ILE A 3 32.40 -73.04 -25.60
CA ILE A 3 31.19 -73.92 -25.53
C ILE A 3 30.21 -73.67 -24.35
N LYS A 4 28.95 -73.37 -24.74
CA LYS A 4 27.61 -73.53 -24.11
C LYS A 4 27.02 -72.22 -23.55
N SER A 5 26.05 -71.53 -24.15
CA SER A 5 24.89 -71.87 -25.01
C SER A 5 23.94 -72.90 -24.39
N VAL A 6 22.90 -72.40 -23.71
CA VAL A 6 21.60 -73.06 -23.53
C VAL A 6 20.48 -72.02 -23.59
N ASN A 7 19.51 -72.32 -24.45
CA ASN A 7 18.18 -71.76 -24.64
C ASN A 7 17.45 -71.26 -23.37
N LYS A 8 16.66 -70.18 -23.51
CA LYS A 8 15.22 -70.13 -23.14
C LYS A 8 14.51 -68.84 -23.60
N PRO A 9 13.27 -68.93 -24.12
CA PRO A 9 12.42 -67.79 -24.51
C PRO A 9 11.29 -67.51 -23.48
N ILE A 10 10.50 -66.44 -23.72
CA ILE A 10 9.16 -66.13 -23.16
C ILE A 10 9.12 -65.37 -21.81
N TRP A 11 9.71 -64.16 -21.74
CA TRP A 11 9.43 -63.20 -20.65
C TRP A 11 9.23 -61.74 -21.09
N PHE A 12 9.15 -61.47 -22.40
CA PHE A 12 9.17 -60.09 -22.92
C PHE A 12 7.79 -59.47 -23.21
N ILE A 13 6.69 -60.23 -23.15
CA ILE A 13 5.35 -59.71 -23.52
C ILE A 13 4.52 -59.30 -22.29
N TRP A 14 4.87 -59.73 -21.08
CA TRP A 14 4.18 -59.30 -19.86
C TRP A 14 4.72 -58.00 -19.25
N THR A 15 5.97 -57.63 -19.54
CA THR A 15 6.57 -56.38 -19.05
C THR A 15 6.07 -55.15 -19.81
N LEU A 16 5.70 -55.25 -21.10
CA LEU A 16 5.18 -54.08 -21.84
C LEU A 16 3.75 -53.70 -21.43
N PHE A 17 2.92 -54.63 -20.96
CA PHE A 17 1.56 -54.32 -20.49
C PHE A 17 1.52 -53.85 -19.03
N CYS A 18 2.55 -54.15 -18.22
CA CYS A 18 2.68 -53.62 -16.86
C CYS A 18 3.29 -52.21 -16.83
N ILE A 19 4.06 -51.80 -17.83
CA ILE A 19 4.60 -50.42 -17.93
C ILE A 19 3.52 -49.42 -18.38
N PHE A 20 2.48 -49.86 -19.11
CA PHE A 20 1.38 -48.99 -19.53
C PHE A 20 0.25 -48.81 -18.50
N ARG A 21 0.26 -49.52 -17.37
CA ARG A 21 -0.77 -49.39 -16.31
C ARG A 21 -0.33 -48.65 -15.05
N PHE A 22 0.93 -48.23 -14.95
CA PHE A 22 1.41 -47.33 -13.88
C PHE A 22 1.69 -45.90 -14.35
N CYS A 23 1.46 -45.58 -15.62
CA CYS A 23 1.41 -44.20 -16.09
C CYS A 23 -0.01 -43.64 -15.94
N VAL A 24 -0.55 -43.69 -14.71
CA VAL A 24 -1.68 -42.83 -14.35
C VAL A 24 -1.09 -41.47 -14.09
N SER A 25 -1.21 -40.58 -15.09
CA SER A 25 -1.37 -39.14 -14.94
C SER A 25 -0.74 -38.50 -13.69
N GLU A 26 0.57 -38.60 -13.53
CA GLU A 26 1.29 -37.51 -12.86
C GLU A 26 1.72 -36.54 -13.95
N SER A 27 0.82 -35.60 -14.16
CA SER A 27 1.03 -34.38 -14.92
C SER A 27 2.45 -33.81 -14.65
N PRO A 28 3.28 -33.57 -15.68
CA PRO A 28 4.55 -32.87 -15.52
C PRO A 28 4.38 -31.38 -15.14
N TYR A 29 3.15 -30.89 -14.90
CA TYR A 29 2.86 -29.54 -14.42
C TYR A 29 3.15 -29.33 -12.93
N ASN A 30 3.67 -30.33 -12.20
CA ASN A 30 3.84 -30.28 -10.75
C ASN A 30 5.13 -29.60 -10.23
N SER A 31 5.87 -28.89 -11.08
CA SER A 31 7.14 -28.25 -10.71
C SER A 31 7.26 -26.86 -11.32
N SER A 32 7.17 -25.80 -10.49
CA SER A 32 7.26 -24.37 -10.86
C SER A 32 6.19 -23.82 -11.82
N PHE A 33 5.98 -22.50 -11.79
CA PHE A 33 5.28 -21.81 -12.88
C PHE A 33 6.13 -21.92 -14.14
N THR A 34 5.63 -22.62 -15.15
CA THR A 34 6.25 -22.57 -16.48
C THR A 34 5.77 -21.32 -17.21
N PRO A 35 6.55 -20.80 -18.18
CA PRO A 35 6.08 -19.70 -19.04
C PRO A 35 4.72 -20.00 -19.70
N ASP A 36 4.48 -21.26 -20.10
CA ASP A 36 3.18 -21.68 -20.65
C ASP A 36 2.05 -21.59 -19.63
N HIS A 37 2.30 -21.96 -18.37
CA HIS A 37 1.31 -21.84 -17.32
C HIS A 37 0.98 -20.36 -17.03
N ILE A 38 1.99 -19.51 -16.93
CA ILE A 38 1.80 -18.06 -16.73
C ILE A 38 1.01 -17.45 -17.90
N ARG A 39 1.35 -17.82 -19.14
CA ARG A 39 0.56 -17.40 -20.32
C ARG A 39 -0.88 -17.91 -20.29
N TYR A 40 -1.11 -19.13 -19.80
CA TYR A 40 -2.45 -19.65 -19.57
C TYR A 40 -3.23 -18.82 -18.55
N LEU A 41 -2.62 -18.48 -17.40
CA LEU A 41 -3.26 -17.64 -16.38
C LEU A 41 -3.56 -16.23 -16.91
N LYS A 42 -2.63 -15.64 -17.64
CA LYS A 42 -2.84 -14.36 -18.35
C LYS A 42 -4.02 -14.43 -19.33
N TYR A 43 -4.12 -15.51 -20.11
CA TYR A 43 -5.23 -15.76 -21.03
C TYR A 43 -6.56 -15.90 -20.29
N GLU A 44 -6.61 -16.68 -19.22
CA GLU A 44 -7.81 -16.85 -18.39
C GLU A 44 -8.29 -15.52 -17.80
N THR A 45 -7.38 -14.68 -17.31
CA THR A 45 -7.71 -13.32 -16.85
C THR A 45 -8.33 -12.49 -17.98
N ALA A 46 -7.78 -12.56 -19.20
CA ALA A 46 -8.35 -11.86 -20.35
C ALA A 46 -9.76 -12.39 -20.71
N GLN A 47 -10.02 -13.69 -20.57
CA GLN A 47 -11.37 -14.26 -20.77
C GLN A 47 -12.38 -13.75 -19.73
N LEU A 48 -11.95 -13.57 -18.48
CA LEU A 48 -12.78 -12.96 -17.44
C LEU A 48 -13.09 -11.49 -17.73
N PHE A 49 -12.09 -10.74 -18.17
CA PHE A 49 -12.30 -9.36 -18.62
C PHE A 49 -13.34 -9.32 -19.75
N GLN A 50 -13.18 -10.18 -20.78
CA GLN A 50 -14.13 -10.25 -21.89
C GLN A 50 -15.56 -10.59 -21.44
N HIS A 51 -15.73 -11.49 -20.47
CA HIS A 51 -17.03 -11.79 -19.88
C HIS A 51 -17.69 -10.55 -19.27
N ALA A 52 -16.97 -9.82 -18.43
CA ALA A 52 -17.49 -8.62 -17.77
C ALA A 52 -17.71 -7.47 -18.75
N TRP A 53 -16.75 -7.20 -19.63
CA TRP A 53 -16.82 -6.15 -20.64
C TRP A 53 -18.00 -6.37 -21.57
N LYS A 54 -18.15 -7.58 -22.14
CA LYS A 54 -19.28 -7.92 -23.01
C LYS A 54 -20.62 -7.81 -22.28
N SER A 55 -20.66 -8.21 -21.00
CA SER A 55 -21.86 -8.09 -20.19
C SER A 55 -22.26 -6.63 -19.99
N TYR A 56 -21.31 -5.77 -19.66
CA TYR A 56 -21.54 -4.32 -19.59
C TYR A 56 -22.00 -3.77 -20.94
N MET A 57 -21.29 -4.06 -22.03
CA MET A 57 -21.65 -3.58 -23.38
C MET A 57 -23.03 -4.07 -23.85
N THR A 58 -23.51 -5.21 -23.36
CA THR A 58 -24.82 -5.79 -23.73
C THR A 58 -25.96 -5.27 -22.85
N TYR A 59 -25.75 -5.16 -21.55
CA TYR A 59 -26.83 -4.95 -20.56
C TYR A 59 -26.74 -3.61 -19.83
N GLY A 60 -25.53 -3.05 -19.68
CA GLY A 60 -25.29 -1.80 -18.96
C GLY A 60 -25.17 -0.59 -19.89
N PHE A 61 -24.44 -0.72 -20.99
CA PHE A 61 -24.14 0.37 -21.90
C PHE A 61 -25.42 0.97 -22.54
N PRO A 62 -25.56 2.31 -22.64
CA PRO A 62 -24.56 3.36 -22.33
C PRO A 62 -24.63 3.92 -20.90
N PHE A 63 -25.34 3.27 -19.97
CA PHE A 63 -25.35 3.68 -18.56
C PHE A 63 -23.97 3.45 -17.92
N ASP A 64 -23.81 3.88 -16.67
CA ASP A 64 -22.50 3.91 -16.02
C ASP A 64 -21.97 2.51 -15.68
N GLU A 65 -22.83 1.62 -15.21
CA GLU A 65 -22.50 0.27 -14.74
C GLU A 65 -23.57 -0.75 -15.14
N VAL A 66 -23.31 -2.03 -14.85
CA VAL A 66 -24.27 -3.13 -15.00
C VAL A 66 -24.50 -3.81 -13.66
N ARG A 67 -25.75 -4.21 -13.39
CA ARG A 67 -26.10 -5.10 -12.28
C ARG A 67 -25.79 -6.55 -12.66
N PRO A 68 -24.78 -7.20 -12.07
CA PRO A 68 -24.23 -8.47 -12.55
C PRO A 68 -25.16 -9.67 -12.36
N ILE A 69 -26.13 -9.59 -11.44
CA ILE A 69 -27.11 -10.65 -11.16
C ILE A 69 -28.40 -10.44 -11.98
N THR A 70 -28.96 -9.22 -11.94
CA THR A 70 -30.23 -8.91 -12.62
C THR A 70 -30.06 -8.56 -14.10
N CYS A 71 -28.84 -8.28 -14.56
CA CYS A 71 -28.53 -7.87 -15.93
C CYS A 71 -29.23 -6.58 -16.35
N GLU A 72 -29.29 -5.63 -15.42
CA GLU A 72 -29.95 -4.34 -15.63
C GLU A 72 -28.92 -3.22 -15.72
N PRO A 73 -29.19 -2.17 -16.51
CA PRO A 73 -28.37 -0.97 -16.50
C PRO A 73 -28.43 -0.27 -15.14
N TYR A 74 -27.30 0.31 -14.74
CA TYR A 74 -27.17 1.02 -13.49
C TYR A 74 -26.50 2.38 -13.70
N GLY A 75 -27.10 3.43 -13.13
CA GLY A 75 -26.67 4.81 -13.29
C GLY A 75 -27.16 5.67 -12.11
N PRO A 76 -27.17 7.00 -12.22
CA PRO A 76 -27.45 7.90 -11.10
C PRO A 76 -28.85 7.72 -10.50
N ASP A 77 -28.99 8.03 -9.21
CA ASP A 77 -30.27 8.19 -8.54
C ASP A 77 -30.79 9.62 -8.68
N TYR A 78 -31.57 9.85 -9.73
CA TYR A 78 -32.19 11.15 -9.97
C TYR A 78 -33.32 11.49 -8.98
N ARG A 79 -33.83 10.51 -8.23
CA ARG A 79 -34.93 10.73 -7.27
C ARG A 79 -34.39 11.20 -5.93
N ASP A 80 -33.21 10.74 -5.56
CA ASP A 80 -32.53 11.12 -4.34
C ASP A 80 -31.09 11.56 -4.62
N TYR A 81 -30.91 12.87 -4.73
CA TYR A 81 -29.58 13.47 -4.90
C TYR A 81 -28.67 13.27 -3.68
N THR A 82 -29.23 12.88 -2.51
CA THR A 82 -28.45 12.61 -1.28
C THR A 82 -27.90 11.20 -1.21
N ASN A 83 -28.24 10.33 -2.18
CA ASN A 83 -27.67 9.00 -2.32
C ASN A 83 -26.22 9.06 -2.83
N THR A 84 -25.30 9.57 -2.00
CA THR A 84 -23.90 9.83 -2.36
C THR A 84 -23.16 8.54 -2.70
N VAL A 85 -23.48 7.41 -2.04
CA VAL A 85 -22.90 6.09 -2.33
C VAL A 85 -23.10 5.69 -3.80
N ARG A 86 -24.21 6.13 -4.42
CA ARG A 86 -24.52 5.86 -5.83
C ARG A 86 -24.10 7.01 -6.75
N ASN A 87 -24.41 8.25 -6.37
CA ASN A 87 -24.28 9.40 -7.26
C ASN A 87 -22.84 9.91 -7.39
N ASP A 88 -21.97 9.66 -6.40
CA ASP A 88 -20.62 10.26 -6.38
C ASP A 88 -19.76 9.84 -7.58
N ALA A 89 -19.91 8.61 -8.06
CA ALA A 89 -19.18 8.05 -9.21
C ALA A 89 -20.03 7.89 -10.49
N MET A 90 -21.28 8.37 -10.50
CA MET A 90 -22.23 8.15 -11.60
C MET A 90 -22.80 9.45 -12.13
N ALA A 91 -22.68 9.65 -13.45
CA ALA A 91 -23.21 10.82 -14.13
C ALA A 91 -24.03 10.50 -15.40
N ASN A 92 -24.25 9.22 -15.69
CA ASN A 92 -24.80 8.72 -16.95
C ASN A 92 -23.91 9.12 -18.15
N ILE A 93 -22.62 8.81 -18.03
CA ILE A 93 -21.53 9.13 -18.97
C ILE A 93 -20.76 7.89 -19.41
N SER A 94 -21.41 6.72 -19.31
CA SER A 94 -20.78 5.43 -19.60
C SER A 94 -19.52 5.19 -18.76
N SER A 95 -19.61 5.40 -17.44
CA SER A 95 -18.48 5.30 -16.50
C SER A 95 -17.59 4.08 -16.73
N THR A 96 -18.16 2.86 -16.83
CA THR A 96 -17.39 1.63 -17.07
C THR A 96 -16.58 1.70 -18.37
N LEU A 97 -17.10 2.35 -19.42
CA LEU A 97 -16.36 2.54 -20.68
C LEU A 97 -15.18 3.49 -20.49
N LEU A 98 -15.41 4.67 -19.90
CA LEU A 98 -14.37 5.69 -19.71
C LEU A 98 -13.20 5.20 -18.86
N ASP A 99 -13.54 4.48 -17.80
CA ASP A 99 -12.61 3.96 -16.79
C ASP A 99 -11.77 2.76 -17.30
N ASN A 100 -12.05 2.25 -18.50
CA ASN A 100 -11.43 1.01 -18.99
C ASN A 100 -10.83 1.10 -20.39
N ILE A 101 -10.79 2.28 -21.01
CA ILE A 101 -10.29 2.42 -22.40
C ILE A 101 -8.80 2.04 -22.49
N ASP A 102 -8.01 2.40 -21.47
CA ASP A 102 -6.61 2.00 -21.34
C ASP A 102 -6.46 0.48 -21.13
N THR A 103 -7.37 -0.15 -20.38
CA THR A 103 -7.43 -1.60 -20.18
C THR A 103 -7.67 -2.34 -21.50
N LEU A 104 -8.51 -1.80 -22.39
CA LEU A 104 -8.69 -2.34 -23.75
C LEU A 104 -7.36 -2.37 -24.52
N ILE A 105 -6.51 -1.36 -24.33
CA ILE A 105 -5.17 -1.32 -24.94
C ILE A 105 -4.24 -2.36 -24.30
N ILE A 106 -4.21 -2.42 -22.96
CA ILE A 106 -3.36 -3.33 -22.19
C ILE A 106 -3.68 -4.79 -22.52
N MET A 107 -4.97 -5.14 -22.60
CA MET A 107 -5.45 -6.49 -22.89
C MET A 107 -5.66 -6.74 -24.40
N LYS A 108 -5.20 -5.84 -25.26
CA LYS A 108 -5.21 -5.98 -26.74
C LYS A 108 -6.61 -6.20 -27.35
N GLN A 109 -7.64 -5.60 -26.76
CA GLN A 109 -9.04 -5.65 -27.22
C GLN A 109 -9.29 -4.58 -28.30
N TRP A 110 -8.73 -4.80 -29.49
CA TRP A 110 -8.69 -3.78 -30.55
C TRP A 110 -10.05 -3.41 -31.14
N ASP A 111 -10.94 -4.39 -31.34
CA ASP A 111 -12.27 -4.14 -31.91
C ASP A 111 -13.11 -3.28 -30.95
N ASP A 112 -13.06 -3.61 -29.65
CA ASP A 112 -13.72 -2.84 -28.59
C ASP A 112 -13.13 -1.43 -28.44
N LEU A 113 -11.81 -1.29 -28.56
CA LEU A 113 -11.13 0.01 -28.55
C LEU A 113 -11.61 0.90 -29.70
N GLU A 114 -11.65 0.37 -30.93
CA GLU A 114 -12.14 1.13 -32.10
C GLU A 114 -13.60 1.54 -31.93
N TYR A 115 -14.44 0.68 -31.35
CA TYR A 115 -15.83 1.00 -31.03
C TYR A 115 -15.92 2.12 -29.98
N ALA A 116 -15.19 1.98 -28.86
CA ALA A 116 -15.18 2.96 -27.78
C ALA A 116 -14.71 4.34 -28.26
N LEU A 117 -13.62 4.39 -29.02
CA LEU A 117 -13.10 5.64 -29.59
C LEU A 117 -14.10 6.30 -30.54
N ARG A 118 -14.79 5.51 -31.38
CA ARG A 118 -15.82 6.04 -32.28
C ARG A 118 -17.01 6.58 -31.50
N TYR A 119 -17.53 5.81 -30.54
CA TYR A 119 -18.64 6.23 -29.69
C TYR A 119 -18.33 7.55 -28.97
N LEU A 120 -17.15 7.66 -28.35
CA LEU A 120 -16.73 8.87 -27.65
C LEU A 120 -16.54 10.04 -28.61
N LYS A 121 -16.00 9.82 -29.80
CA LYS A 121 -15.84 10.87 -30.82
C LYS A 121 -17.19 11.39 -31.31
N ASP A 122 -18.11 10.48 -31.62
CA ASP A 122 -19.44 10.82 -32.16
C ASP A 122 -20.29 11.56 -31.11
N ASN A 123 -20.12 11.23 -29.82
CA ASN A 123 -20.84 11.86 -28.72
C ASN A 123 -20.04 12.97 -27.99
N GLN A 124 -18.83 13.30 -28.47
CA GLN A 124 -17.95 14.30 -27.86
C GLN A 124 -18.67 15.62 -27.54
N PRO A 125 -19.49 16.20 -28.47
CA PRO A 125 -20.20 17.44 -28.18
C PRO A 125 -21.25 17.26 -27.07
N GLY A 126 -21.00 17.86 -25.91
CA GLY A 126 -21.94 17.84 -24.78
C GLY A 126 -21.93 16.55 -23.96
N PHE A 127 -20.95 15.66 -24.16
CA PHE A 127 -20.83 14.38 -23.44
C PHE A 127 -20.95 14.56 -21.92
N PHE A 128 -20.17 15.49 -21.35
CA PHE A 128 -20.18 15.81 -19.91
C PHE A 128 -21.20 16.89 -19.53
N ASN A 129 -22.11 17.29 -20.42
CA ASN A 129 -23.14 18.28 -20.12
C ASN A 129 -24.36 17.68 -19.41
N GLN A 130 -24.11 16.95 -18.33
CA GLN A 130 -25.11 16.18 -17.59
C GLN A 130 -25.62 16.95 -16.36
N ASP A 131 -26.94 16.93 -16.11
CA ASP A 131 -27.53 17.51 -14.90
C ASP A 131 -27.45 16.52 -13.73
N SER A 132 -26.23 16.06 -13.45
CA SER A 132 -25.89 15.08 -12.41
C SER A 132 -24.90 15.71 -11.42
N ILE A 133 -25.11 15.50 -10.12
CA ILE A 133 -24.16 15.88 -9.07
C ILE A 133 -23.19 14.73 -8.88
N VAL A 134 -21.90 14.99 -9.04
CA VAL A 134 -20.82 14.00 -8.89
C VAL A 134 -19.84 14.45 -7.83
N GLN A 135 -19.06 13.51 -7.30
CA GLN A 135 -17.90 13.82 -6.50
C GLN A 135 -16.70 14.11 -7.41
N VAL A 136 -16.01 15.22 -7.13
CA VAL A 136 -14.88 15.70 -7.93
C VAL A 136 -13.74 14.68 -7.92
N PHE A 137 -13.47 14.09 -6.75
CA PHE A 137 -12.49 13.02 -6.56
C PHE A 137 -12.74 11.82 -7.50
N GLU A 138 -13.89 11.17 -7.38
CA GLU A 138 -14.27 10.00 -8.18
C GLU A 138 -14.24 10.28 -9.68
N THR A 139 -14.75 11.45 -10.08
CA THR A 139 -14.80 11.85 -11.50
C THR A 139 -13.40 12.09 -12.06
N THR A 140 -12.48 12.62 -11.25
CA THR A 140 -11.10 12.85 -11.65
C THR A 140 -10.32 11.55 -11.80
N ILE A 141 -10.28 10.71 -10.76
CA ILE A 141 -9.41 9.52 -10.78
C ILE A 141 -9.85 8.51 -11.86
N ARG A 142 -11.16 8.34 -12.07
CA ARG A 142 -11.74 7.42 -13.07
C ARG A 142 -11.68 7.98 -14.48
N PHE A 143 -12.39 9.09 -14.70
CA PHE A 143 -12.67 9.52 -16.07
C PHE A 143 -11.61 10.45 -16.63
N LEU A 144 -11.14 11.41 -15.83
CA LEU A 144 -10.02 12.25 -16.27
C LEU A 144 -8.74 11.41 -16.40
N GLY A 145 -8.47 10.54 -15.41
CA GLY A 145 -7.38 9.56 -15.47
C GLY A 145 -7.43 8.67 -16.71
N GLY A 146 -8.56 8.01 -16.98
CA GLY A 146 -8.74 7.13 -18.13
C GLY A 146 -8.58 7.83 -19.48
N LEU A 147 -9.10 9.06 -19.62
CA LEU A 147 -8.93 9.87 -20.84
C LEU A 147 -7.47 10.28 -21.06
N LEU A 148 -6.78 10.74 -20.01
CA LEU A 148 -5.38 11.14 -20.08
C LEU A 148 -4.47 9.95 -20.41
N SER A 149 -4.65 8.83 -19.72
CA SER A 149 -3.86 7.62 -19.96
C SER A 149 -4.04 7.10 -21.37
N THR A 150 -5.28 6.99 -21.85
CA THR A 150 -5.57 6.54 -23.22
C THR A 150 -4.99 7.49 -24.27
N HIS A 151 -5.08 8.80 -24.03
CA HIS A 151 -4.46 9.79 -24.92
C HIS A 151 -2.94 9.59 -25.01
N LEU A 152 -2.26 9.37 -23.87
CA LEU A 152 -0.82 9.11 -23.83
C LEU A 152 -0.45 7.79 -24.55
N LEU A 153 -1.21 6.71 -24.30
CA LEU A 153 -1.02 5.41 -24.97
C LEU A 153 -1.18 5.52 -26.49
N LEU A 154 -2.16 6.28 -26.98
CA LEU A 154 -2.40 6.45 -28.41
C LEU A 154 -1.43 7.41 -29.09
N THR A 155 -0.77 8.31 -28.35
CA THR A 155 0.04 9.38 -28.94
C THR A 155 1.54 9.25 -28.73
N ASP A 156 2.01 8.64 -27.66
CA ASP A 156 3.43 8.63 -27.32
C ASP A 156 4.05 7.22 -27.38
N VAL A 157 3.32 6.18 -26.96
CA VAL A 157 3.80 4.79 -27.02
C VAL A 157 4.05 4.34 -28.47
N THR A 158 3.21 4.76 -29.41
CA THR A 158 3.27 4.29 -30.80
C THR A 158 4.27 5.04 -31.68
N LYS A 159 4.93 6.09 -31.18
CA LYS A 159 5.75 7.00 -32.03
C LYS A 159 7.25 6.75 -31.99
N ASN A 160 7.77 6.16 -30.92
CA ASN A 160 9.21 6.27 -30.62
C ASN A 160 9.99 4.95 -30.67
N VAL A 161 9.33 3.79 -30.61
CA VAL A 161 10.01 2.48 -30.55
C VAL A 161 9.25 1.44 -31.38
N PRO A 162 9.95 0.49 -32.04
CA PRO A 162 9.31 -0.64 -32.68
C PRO A 162 8.53 -1.48 -31.65
N LEU A 163 7.20 -1.40 -31.69
CA LEU A 163 6.33 -2.33 -30.97
C LEU A 163 6.27 -3.68 -31.72
N PRO A 164 6.10 -4.82 -31.02
CA PRO A 164 5.85 -6.12 -31.63
C PRO A 164 4.69 -6.07 -32.63
N THR A 165 4.69 -6.99 -33.60
CA THR A 165 3.65 -7.07 -34.64
C THR A 165 2.23 -7.23 -34.08
N SER A 166 2.10 -7.78 -32.87
CA SER A 166 0.82 -7.85 -32.14
C SER A 166 0.17 -6.48 -31.89
N TYR A 167 0.93 -5.38 -31.98
CA TYR A 167 0.47 -3.99 -31.78
C TYR A 167 0.33 -3.22 -33.10
N ASP A 168 0.46 -3.86 -34.27
CA ASP A 168 0.30 -3.16 -35.55
C ASP A 168 -1.10 -2.57 -35.71
N ARG A 169 -2.12 -3.23 -35.16
CA ARG A 169 -3.47 -2.69 -35.12
C ARG A 169 -3.58 -1.44 -34.24
N LEU A 170 -2.91 -1.41 -33.09
CA LEU A 170 -2.82 -0.21 -32.26
C LEU A 170 -2.14 0.94 -33.02
N LYS A 171 -1.04 0.67 -33.75
CA LYS A 171 -0.38 1.69 -34.59
C LYS A 171 -1.35 2.27 -35.64
N ALA A 172 -2.15 1.42 -36.28
CA ALA A 172 -3.14 1.86 -37.26
C ALA A 172 -4.26 2.72 -36.64
N ILE A 173 -4.70 2.37 -35.43
CA ILE A 173 -5.68 3.16 -34.65
C ILE A 173 -5.07 4.52 -34.29
N SER A 174 -3.87 4.52 -33.71
CA SER A 174 -3.12 5.72 -33.33
C SER A 174 -2.85 6.66 -34.52
N ALA A 175 -2.61 6.12 -35.72
CA ALA A 175 -2.42 6.93 -36.92
C ALA A 175 -3.66 7.73 -37.33
N LYS A 176 -4.86 7.26 -36.94
CA LYS A 176 -6.16 7.94 -37.19
C LYS A 176 -6.61 8.83 -36.03
N TYR A 177 -5.96 8.73 -34.86
CA TYR A 177 -6.35 9.44 -33.66
C TYR A 177 -5.92 10.92 -33.73
N ASP A 178 -6.88 11.83 -33.64
CA ASP A 178 -6.68 13.29 -33.79
C ASP A 178 -6.48 14.05 -32.45
N GLY A 179 -6.39 13.30 -31.35
CA GLY A 179 -6.22 13.85 -30.00
C GLY A 179 -7.52 14.24 -29.29
N PHE A 180 -8.70 13.88 -29.79
CA PHE A 180 -9.98 14.31 -29.20
C PHE A 180 -10.21 13.90 -27.74
N LEU A 181 -9.58 12.83 -27.24
CA LEU A 181 -9.72 12.47 -25.81
C LEU A 181 -9.08 13.52 -24.90
N LEU A 182 -8.02 14.19 -25.35
CA LEU A 182 -7.45 15.32 -24.60
C LEU A 182 -8.42 16.52 -24.61
N ASP A 183 -9.13 16.75 -25.72
CA ASP A 183 -10.17 17.78 -25.79
C ASP A 183 -11.33 17.46 -24.83
N MET A 184 -11.71 16.17 -24.71
CA MET A 184 -12.69 15.68 -23.74
C MET A 184 -12.21 15.82 -22.29
N ALA A 185 -10.96 15.44 -22.01
CA ALA A 185 -10.32 15.60 -20.71
C ALA A 185 -10.32 17.08 -20.27
N TYR A 186 -10.04 17.98 -21.21
CA TYR A 186 -10.11 19.42 -20.98
C TYR A 186 -11.53 19.93 -20.69
N ASP A 187 -12.56 19.49 -21.43
CA ASP A 187 -13.96 19.84 -21.12
C ASP A 187 -14.37 19.34 -19.73
N LEU A 188 -14.03 18.10 -19.38
CA LEU A 188 -14.28 17.57 -18.04
C LEU A 188 -13.55 18.38 -16.97
N GLY A 189 -12.27 18.68 -17.18
CA GLY A 189 -11.48 19.51 -16.29
C GLY A 189 -12.12 20.88 -16.06
N LEU A 190 -12.60 21.56 -17.11
CA LEU A 190 -13.28 22.86 -17.01
C LEU A 190 -14.58 22.79 -16.20
N ARG A 191 -15.28 21.65 -16.20
CA ARG A 191 -16.50 21.44 -15.39
C ARG A 191 -16.19 21.19 -13.93
N LEU A 192 -15.05 20.55 -13.64
CA LEU A 192 -14.64 20.16 -12.29
C LEU A 192 -13.87 21.26 -11.55
N ILE A 193 -12.99 21.99 -12.23
CA ILE A 193 -12.10 22.99 -11.60
C ILE A 193 -12.83 24.12 -10.84
N PRO A 194 -14.08 24.53 -11.15
CA PRO A 194 -14.80 25.51 -10.34
C PRO A 194 -14.97 25.08 -8.88
N SER A 195 -14.95 23.79 -8.57
CA SER A 195 -15.00 23.28 -7.20
C SER A 195 -13.81 23.73 -6.34
N TYR A 196 -12.63 23.95 -6.94
CA TYR A 196 -11.41 24.41 -6.28
C TYR A 196 -11.31 25.94 -6.17
N LYS A 197 -12.14 26.69 -6.90
CA LYS A 197 -12.12 28.17 -6.90
C LYS A 197 -12.88 28.72 -5.69
N THR A 198 -12.46 28.31 -4.49
CA THR A 198 -13.07 28.70 -3.21
C THR A 198 -12.23 29.73 -2.47
N LYS A 199 -12.87 30.49 -1.56
CA LYS A 199 -12.19 31.48 -0.72
C LYS A 199 -11.25 30.87 0.33
N THR A 200 -11.52 29.62 0.72
CA THR A 200 -10.74 28.87 1.71
C THR A 200 -9.59 28.10 1.09
N HIS A 201 -9.53 28.02 -0.25
CA HIS A 201 -8.66 27.14 -1.01
C HIS A 201 -8.86 25.65 -0.70
N ILE A 202 -10.02 25.27 -0.15
CA ILE A 202 -10.45 23.88 0.00
C ILE A 202 -11.57 23.65 -1.02
N PRO A 203 -11.47 22.62 -1.88
CA PRO A 203 -12.49 22.38 -2.88
C PRO A 203 -13.79 21.90 -2.24
N PHE A 204 -14.91 22.28 -2.85
CA PHE A 204 -16.16 21.59 -2.54
C PHE A 204 -16.12 20.18 -3.12
N PRO A 205 -16.45 19.14 -2.34
CA PRO A 205 -16.27 17.74 -2.74
C PRO A 205 -17.14 17.34 -3.94
N ARG A 206 -18.24 18.07 -4.17
CA ARG A 206 -19.24 17.73 -5.19
C ARG A 206 -19.59 18.92 -6.07
N ILE A 207 -19.84 18.61 -7.34
CA ILE A 207 -20.19 19.59 -8.38
C ILE A 207 -21.23 19.01 -9.32
N ASN A 208 -22.11 19.84 -9.87
CA ASN A 208 -23.01 19.42 -10.95
C ASN A 208 -22.33 19.65 -12.31
N LEU A 209 -22.22 18.63 -13.15
CA LEU A 209 -21.44 18.71 -14.40
C LEU A 209 -21.97 19.74 -15.41
N LYS A 210 -23.26 20.06 -15.36
CA LYS A 210 -23.91 21.06 -16.25
C LYS A 210 -23.94 22.47 -15.65
N THR A 211 -24.21 22.58 -14.35
CA THR A 211 -24.54 23.86 -13.69
C THR A 211 -23.49 24.33 -12.68
N GLY A 212 -22.41 23.57 -12.49
CA GLY A 212 -21.37 23.84 -11.52
C GLY A 212 -21.89 23.76 -10.09
N LEU A 213 -21.44 24.68 -9.23
CA LEU A 213 -21.80 24.70 -7.81
C LEU A 213 -23.22 25.22 -7.53
N LYS A 214 -23.88 25.88 -8.51
CA LYS A 214 -25.15 26.60 -8.29
C LYS A 214 -26.29 25.71 -7.83
N LYS A 215 -26.37 24.47 -8.33
CA LYS A 215 -27.44 23.51 -8.00
C LYS A 215 -27.04 22.47 -6.95
N VAL A 216 -25.84 22.56 -6.38
CA VAL A 216 -25.38 21.58 -5.39
C VAL A 216 -25.84 22.03 -4.00
N PRO A 217 -26.63 21.23 -3.28
CA PRO A 217 -27.09 21.57 -1.93
C PRO A 217 -25.92 21.78 -0.96
N PRO A 218 -25.99 22.75 -0.03
CA PRO A 218 -24.92 23.00 0.94
C PRO A 218 -24.58 21.77 1.80
N ALA A 219 -25.55 20.89 2.10
CA ALA A 219 -25.30 19.66 2.85
C ALA A 219 -24.30 18.72 2.15
N LEU A 220 -24.31 18.68 0.82
CA LEU A 220 -23.40 17.86 0.01
C LEU A 220 -22.01 18.48 -0.18
N GLN A 221 -21.81 19.71 0.28
CA GLN A 221 -20.56 20.48 0.14
C GLN A 221 -19.76 20.58 1.44
N LYS A 222 -20.32 20.15 2.58
CA LYS A 222 -19.72 20.33 3.91
C LYS A 222 -18.70 19.26 4.30
N ASP A 223 -18.61 18.15 3.56
CA ASP A 223 -17.82 16.98 3.95
C ASP A 223 -16.82 16.63 2.84
N ALA A 224 -15.61 17.15 2.96
CA ALA A 224 -14.48 16.75 2.11
C ALA A 224 -13.54 15.86 2.90
N CYS A 225 -13.10 14.74 2.32
CA CYS A 225 -12.01 13.95 2.86
C CYS A 225 -10.66 14.49 2.35
N THR A 226 -9.57 14.18 3.06
CA THR A 226 -8.23 14.61 2.68
C THR A 226 -7.85 14.10 1.29
N SER A 227 -8.01 12.81 1.02
CA SER A 227 -7.82 12.23 -0.33
C SER A 227 -8.64 12.96 -1.39
N GLY A 228 -9.90 13.29 -1.09
CA GLY A 228 -10.78 13.99 -2.02
C GLY A 228 -10.34 15.40 -2.38
N VAL A 229 -9.55 16.06 -1.52
CA VAL A 229 -8.98 17.38 -1.77
C VAL A 229 -7.62 17.28 -2.46
N THR A 230 -6.79 16.29 -2.09
CA THR A 230 -5.38 16.26 -2.49
C THR A 230 -5.10 15.40 -3.69
N THR A 231 -5.84 14.31 -3.90
CA THR A 231 -5.55 13.33 -4.96
C THR A 231 -5.81 13.87 -6.36
N PRO A 232 -6.81 14.71 -6.65
CA PRO A 232 -6.96 15.23 -8.03
C PRO A 232 -5.72 16.00 -8.58
N VAL A 233 -4.76 16.38 -7.73
CA VAL A 233 -3.54 17.11 -8.10
C VAL A 233 -2.74 16.45 -9.23
N LEU A 234 -2.67 15.12 -9.33
CA LEU A 234 -1.82 14.45 -10.32
C LEU A 234 -2.43 14.55 -11.72
N GLU A 235 -3.70 14.21 -11.90
CA GLU A 235 -4.39 14.30 -13.18
C GLU A 235 -4.54 15.74 -13.64
N PHE A 236 -4.87 16.66 -12.72
CA PHE A 236 -5.01 18.08 -13.06
C PHE A 236 -3.67 18.73 -13.39
N THR A 237 -2.59 18.38 -12.69
CA THR A 237 -1.24 18.81 -13.07
C THR A 237 -0.90 18.28 -14.46
N LEU A 238 -1.10 16.99 -14.71
CA LEU A 238 -0.84 16.40 -16.03
C LEU A 238 -1.68 17.06 -17.14
N LEU A 239 -2.97 17.34 -16.88
CA LEU A 239 -3.85 18.05 -17.79
C LEU A 239 -3.31 19.45 -18.12
N SER A 240 -2.87 20.22 -17.12
CA SER A 240 -2.21 21.51 -17.33
C SER A 240 -0.97 21.37 -18.21
N ARG A 241 -0.09 20.40 -17.92
CA ARG A 241 1.14 20.20 -18.70
C ARG A 241 0.87 19.78 -20.15
N LEU A 242 -0.20 19.03 -20.41
CA LEU A 242 -0.57 18.56 -21.76
C LEU A 242 -1.39 19.59 -22.55
N THR A 243 -2.11 20.49 -21.91
CA THR A 243 -2.99 21.48 -22.58
C THR A 243 -2.39 22.88 -22.64
N GLY A 244 -1.47 23.21 -21.71
CA GLY A 244 -0.93 24.56 -21.52
C GLY A 244 -1.84 25.49 -20.72
N ASP A 245 -2.98 25.02 -20.22
CA ASP A 245 -3.83 25.77 -19.30
C ASP A 245 -3.46 25.44 -17.84
N TYR A 246 -2.73 26.35 -17.20
CA TYR A 246 -2.19 26.15 -15.86
C TYR A 246 -3.22 26.30 -14.73
N GLN A 247 -4.48 26.63 -15.00
CA GLN A 247 -5.48 26.78 -13.93
C GLN A 247 -5.68 25.48 -13.13
N PHE A 248 -5.60 24.33 -13.80
CA PHE A 248 -5.82 23.02 -13.17
C PHE A 248 -4.73 22.71 -12.15
N GLU A 249 -3.47 22.78 -12.56
CA GLU A 249 -2.31 22.64 -11.68
C GLU A 249 -2.32 23.68 -10.56
N TYR A 250 -2.55 24.95 -10.90
CA TYR A 250 -2.53 26.05 -9.92
C TYR A 250 -3.52 25.81 -8.78
N TYR A 251 -4.81 25.64 -9.07
CA TYR A 251 -5.82 25.53 -8.02
C TYR A 251 -5.69 24.25 -7.19
N THR A 252 -5.34 23.12 -7.82
CA THR A 252 -5.18 21.86 -7.10
C THR A 252 -3.94 21.85 -6.22
N GLN A 253 -2.82 22.41 -6.68
CA GLN A 253 -1.63 22.56 -5.83
C GLN A 253 -1.87 23.54 -4.68
N GLN A 254 -2.59 24.63 -4.90
CA GLN A 254 -2.97 25.55 -3.80
C GLN A 254 -3.72 24.80 -2.70
N SER A 255 -4.70 23.96 -3.05
CA SER A 255 -5.43 23.13 -2.08
C SER A 255 -4.56 22.07 -1.42
N PHE A 256 -3.71 21.38 -2.18
CA PHE A 256 -2.78 20.39 -1.66
C PHE A 256 -1.86 20.98 -0.59
N TRP A 257 -1.16 22.06 -0.93
CA TRP A 257 -0.20 22.72 -0.03
C TRP A 257 -0.91 23.39 1.16
N LYS A 258 -2.12 23.92 0.96
CA LYS A 258 -2.96 24.43 2.05
C LYS A 258 -3.25 23.33 3.07
N LEU A 259 -3.73 22.17 2.63
CA LEU A 259 -4.02 21.06 3.54
C LEU A 259 -2.74 20.56 4.23
N TRP A 260 -1.67 20.33 3.47
CA TRP A 260 -0.40 19.86 4.04
C TRP A 260 0.20 20.85 5.06
N SER A 261 -0.01 22.15 4.88
CA SER A 261 0.39 23.17 5.86
C SER A 261 -0.38 23.08 7.19
N SER A 262 -1.56 22.44 7.18
CA SER A 262 -2.45 22.28 8.34
C SER A 262 -2.32 20.93 9.06
N LYS A 263 -1.28 20.15 8.74
CA LYS A 263 -0.92 18.93 9.48
C LYS A 263 -0.69 19.20 10.97
N SER A 264 -0.91 18.18 11.79
CA SER A 264 -0.68 18.24 13.24
C SER A 264 0.80 18.37 13.59
N ALA A 265 1.10 18.63 14.87
CA ALA A 265 2.47 18.63 15.41
C ALA A 265 3.17 17.27 15.25
N LEU A 266 2.41 16.18 15.15
CA LEU A 266 2.91 14.82 14.89
C LEU A 266 3.16 14.55 13.40
N ASN A 267 3.04 15.57 12.54
CA ASN A 267 3.06 15.46 11.08
C ASN A 267 2.00 14.53 10.49
N LEU A 268 0.91 14.33 11.22
CA LEU A 268 -0.25 13.54 10.80
C LEU A 268 -1.36 14.44 10.24
N MET A 269 -2.03 13.96 9.19
CA MET A 269 -3.14 14.63 8.51
C MET A 269 -4.48 14.01 8.96
N PRO A 270 -5.46 14.79 9.46
CA PRO A 270 -6.80 14.30 9.74
C PRO A 270 -7.52 13.83 8.46
N MET A 271 -8.62 13.09 8.60
CA MET A 271 -9.31 12.45 7.47
C MET A 271 -10.35 13.36 6.79
N SER A 272 -11.00 14.25 7.54
CA SER A 272 -12.17 15.01 7.05
C SER A 272 -12.12 16.49 7.43
N ILE A 273 -12.44 17.35 6.48
CA ILE A 273 -12.44 18.81 6.61
C ILE A 273 -13.75 19.42 6.10
N ASP A 274 -14.18 20.52 6.72
CA ASP A 274 -15.27 21.35 6.22
C ASP A 274 -14.74 22.43 5.26
N PRO A 275 -15.08 22.39 3.95
CA PRO A 275 -14.61 23.37 2.99
C PRO A 275 -15.05 24.81 3.28
N PHE A 276 -16.18 25.02 3.98
CA PHE A 276 -16.70 26.35 4.29
C PHE A 276 -15.95 27.00 5.45
N SER A 277 -15.77 26.26 6.55
CA SER A 277 -15.17 26.78 7.78
C SER A 277 -13.65 26.61 7.83
N ASN A 278 -13.06 25.81 6.93
CA ASN A 278 -11.65 25.44 6.96
C ASN A 278 -11.25 24.84 8.31
N GLN A 279 -12.16 24.03 8.89
CA GLN A 279 -11.93 23.32 10.15
C GLN A 279 -11.93 21.82 9.91
N TRP A 280 -10.95 21.14 10.50
CA TRP A 280 -10.93 19.69 10.59
C TRP A 280 -12.15 19.20 11.38
N LYS A 281 -12.85 18.20 10.85
CA LYS A 281 -14.05 17.60 11.46
C LYS A 281 -13.72 16.43 12.37
N ASP A 282 -12.57 15.81 12.15
CA ASP A 282 -12.04 14.74 12.98
C ASP A 282 -10.59 15.04 13.40
N LYS A 283 -10.09 14.18 14.29
CA LYS A 283 -8.71 14.18 14.77
C LYS A 283 -8.12 12.79 14.62
N ILE A 284 -8.48 12.08 13.56
CA ILE A 284 -8.12 10.67 13.34
C ILE A 284 -7.44 10.54 11.99
N THR A 285 -6.46 9.64 11.90
CA THR A 285 -5.73 9.35 10.68
C THR A 285 -5.33 7.88 10.64
N GLY A 286 -4.84 7.41 9.50
CA GLY A 286 -4.36 6.06 9.27
C GLY A 286 -3.86 5.94 7.84
N ILE A 287 -3.88 4.73 7.29
CA ILE A 287 -3.58 4.49 5.86
C ILE A 287 -4.82 4.15 5.05
N GLY A 288 -5.99 4.10 5.68
CA GLY A 288 -7.21 3.61 5.05
C GLY A 288 -8.03 4.69 4.34
N ALA A 289 -9.32 4.38 4.18
CA ALA A 289 -10.28 5.24 3.49
C ALA A 289 -10.23 6.70 3.99
N SER A 290 -10.32 7.66 3.07
CA SER A 290 -10.31 9.13 3.28
C SER A 290 -8.93 9.79 3.31
N ILE A 291 -7.84 9.01 3.41
CA ILE A 291 -6.46 9.54 3.48
C ILE A 291 -5.45 8.73 2.66
N ASP A 292 -5.71 7.45 2.40
CA ASP A 292 -5.01 6.58 1.44
C ASP A 292 -4.26 7.30 0.29
N SER A 293 -5.00 7.79 -0.71
CA SER A 293 -4.46 8.30 -1.96
C SER A 293 -3.81 9.69 -1.82
N PHE A 294 -3.87 10.33 -0.65
CA PHE A 294 -3.01 11.49 -0.34
C PHE A 294 -1.54 11.08 -0.31
N TYR A 295 -1.21 9.99 0.40
CA TYR A 295 0.17 9.50 0.48
C TYR A 295 0.65 8.99 -0.87
N GLU A 296 -0.22 8.27 -1.56
CA GLU A 296 0.04 7.73 -2.89
C GLU A 296 0.41 8.85 -3.86
N TYR A 297 -0.34 9.94 -3.88
CA TYR A 297 -0.12 11.02 -4.85
C TYR A 297 1.00 11.97 -4.44
N ALA A 298 1.35 12.07 -3.16
CA ALA A 298 2.62 12.68 -2.77
C ALA A 298 3.80 11.94 -3.41
N ALA A 299 3.87 10.61 -3.28
CA ALA A 299 4.95 9.82 -3.87
C ALA A 299 4.89 9.77 -5.41
N LYS A 300 3.70 9.51 -5.97
CA LYS A 300 3.52 9.36 -7.43
C LYS A 300 3.72 10.68 -8.18
N SER A 301 3.30 11.81 -7.61
CA SER A 301 3.58 13.14 -8.18
C SER A 301 5.07 13.47 -8.12
N ALA A 302 5.76 13.10 -7.03
CA ALA A 302 7.22 13.24 -6.93
C ALA A 302 7.94 12.49 -8.06
N ILE A 303 7.52 11.27 -8.37
CA ILE A 303 8.08 10.46 -9.46
C ILE A 303 7.78 11.09 -10.82
N ILE A 304 6.50 11.24 -11.19
CA ILE A 304 6.09 11.63 -12.54
C ILE A 304 6.54 13.04 -12.92
N PHE A 305 6.59 13.98 -11.97
CA PHE A 305 6.98 15.37 -12.21
C PHE A 305 8.40 15.70 -11.75
N ASN A 306 9.11 14.74 -11.15
CA ASN A 306 10.43 14.96 -10.54
C ASN A 306 10.40 16.11 -9.52
N ASP A 307 9.51 16.00 -8.54
CA ASP A 307 9.18 17.03 -7.56
C ASP A 307 9.64 16.62 -6.14
N ASP A 308 10.75 17.22 -5.69
CA ASP A 308 11.35 16.98 -4.37
C ASP A 308 10.45 17.45 -3.21
N ALA A 309 9.59 18.44 -3.43
CA ALA A 309 8.69 18.93 -2.39
C ALA A 309 7.59 17.89 -2.13
N MET A 310 7.04 17.28 -3.18
CA MET A 310 6.10 16.17 -3.07
C MET A 310 6.76 14.94 -2.42
N TRP A 311 8.03 14.66 -2.74
CA TRP A 311 8.80 13.60 -2.06
C TRP A 311 8.93 13.86 -0.56
N SER A 312 9.22 15.11 -0.17
CA SER A 312 9.31 15.52 1.23
C SER A 312 7.99 15.33 1.98
N VAL A 313 6.84 15.54 1.33
CA VAL A 313 5.52 15.26 1.92
C VAL A 313 5.36 13.77 2.23
N PHE A 314 5.68 12.90 1.26
CA PHE A 314 5.60 11.45 1.46
C PHE A 314 6.56 10.98 2.56
N HIS A 315 7.84 11.37 2.47
CA HIS A 315 8.86 11.03 3.45
C HIS A 315 8.45 11.42 4.88
N THR A 316 8.02 12.67 5.06
CA THR A 316 7.58 13.19 6.36
C THR A 316 6.36 12.42 6.89
N SER A 317 5.38 12.17 6.02
CA SER A 317 4.15 11.45 6.36
C SER A 317 4.43 10.00 6.74
N TYR A 318 5.29 9.31 5.99
CA TYR A 318 5.60 7.92 6.27
C TYR A 318 6.42 7.80 7.57
N LYS A 319 7.39 8.69 7.81
CA LYS A 319 8.09 8.76 9.11
C LYS A 319 7.12 8.95 10.29
N ALA A 320 6.11 9.82 10.12
CA ALA A 320 5.05 10.00 11.11
C ALA A 320 4.23 8.72 11.33
N LEU A 321 3.82 8.04 10.26
CA LEU A 321 3.10 6.77 10.34
C LEU A 321 3.93 5.67 11.02
N LEU A 322 5.23 5.55 10.71
CA LEU A 322 6.14 4.60 11.35
C LEU A 322 6.30 4.86 12.85
N THR A 323 6.25 6.14 13.24
CA THR A 323 6.36 6.58 14.63
C THR A 323 5.07 6.33 15.41
N HIS A 324 3.93 6.68 14.81
CA HIS A 324 2.68 6.85 15.55
C HIS A 324 1.63 5.76 15.28
N SER A 325 1.60 5.18 14.08
CA SER A 325 0.56 4.22 13.66
C SER A 325 1.09 2.79 13.53
N ALA A 326 2.26 2.61 12.93
CA ALA A 326 2.81 1.29 12.63
C ALA A 326 2.92 0.42 13.88
N GLN A 327 2.38 -0.80 13.81
CA GLN A 327 2.60 -1.86 14.79
C GLN A 327 3.30 -3.01 14.08
N VAL A 328 4.56 -3.26 14.46
CA VAL A 328 5.40 -4.31 13.88
C VAL A 328 5.64 -5.38 14.93
N ASN A 329 5.10 -6.57 14.71
CA ASN A 329 5.22 -7.70 15.63
C ASN A 329 5.35 -9.00 14.83
N HIS A 330 6.35 -9.83 15.14
CA HIS A 330 6.48 -11.19 14.59
C HIS A 330 6.32 -11.26 13.07
N GLY A 331 7.06 -10.43 12.32
CA GLY A 331 7.00 -10.42 10.86
C GLY A 331 5.70 -9.84 10.27
N ALA A 332 4.72 -9.47 11.09
CA ALA A 332 3.52 -8.78 10.65
C ALA A 332 3.63 -7.27 10.93
N MET A 333 3.05 -6.47 10.04
CA MET A 333 2.96 -5.02 10.19
C MET A 333 1.53 -4.57 9.87
N ILE A 334 0.94 -3.78 10.76
CA ILE A 334 -0.34 -3.11 10.52
C ILE A 334 -0.23 -1.63 10.84
N PHE A 335 -1.15 -0.84 10.30
CA PHE A 335 -1.29 0.59 10.53
C PHE A 335 -2.71 0.91 10.98
N PRO A 336 -3.03 0.77 12.28
CA PRO A 336 -4.32 1.15 12.81
C PRO A 336 -4.54 2.65 12.72
N ASN A 337 -5.81 3.05 12.77
CA ASN A 337 -6.12 4.46 12.87
C ASN A 337 -5.68 5.00 14.23
N VAL A 338 -5.11 6.20 14.25
CA VAL A 338 -4.58 6.86 15.44
C VAL A 338 -5.08 8.29 15.55
N GLY A 339 -5.08 8.83 16.76
CA GLY A 339 -5.33 10.25 17.00
C GLY A 339 -4.23 11.12 16.37
N THR A 340 -4.59 12.20 15.69
CA THR A 340 -3.63 13.11 15.06
C THR A 340 -2.88 13.99 16.05
N GLU A 341 -3.41 14.18 17.26
CA GLU A 341 -2.83 15.05 18.29
C GLU A 341 -1.95 14.30 19.32
N ASP A 342 -2.17 13.00 19.49
CA ASP A 342 -1.51 12.15 20.49
C ASP A 342 -0.92 10.85 19.92
N GLY A 343 -1.30 10.46 18.70
CA GLY A 343 -0.88 9.22 18.07
C GLY A 343 -1.43 7.96 18.77
N VAL A 344 -2.43 8.08 19.65
CA VAL A 344 -3.00 6.93 20.35
C VAL A 344 -3.89 6.15 19.39
N VAL A 345 -3.82 4.82 19.45
CA VAL A 345 -4.67 3.93 18.65
C VAL A 345 -6.14 4.22 18.91
N PHE A 346 -6.86 4.56 17.83
CA PHE A 346 -8.27 4.91 17.83
C PHE A 346 -9.17 3.74 17.45
N SER A 347 -8.79 2.96 16.43
CA SER A 347 -9.59 1.83 15.94
C SER A 347 -8.98 0.47 16.29
N ASP A 348 -9.86 -0.48 16.55
CA ASP A 348 -9.57 -1.92 16.65
C ASP A 348 -9.69 -2.65 15.30
N TRP A 349 -9.96 -1.90 14.22
CA TRP A 349 -10.06 -2.38 12.85
C TRP A 349 -9.09 -1.67 11.89
N ILE A 350 -8.74 -2.39 10.83
CA ILE A 350 -8.15 -1.86 9.58
C ILE A 350 -9.15 -2.10 8.45
N ASP A 351 -9.14 -1.25 7.43
CA ASP A 351 -10.02 -1.39 6.26
C ASP A 351 -9.32 -2.05 5.07
N SER A 352 -10.13 -2.55 4.13
CA SER A 352 -9.64 -3.24 2.94
C SER A 352 -8.86 -2.32 2.00
N LEU A 353 -9.18 -1.02 1.96
CA LEU A 353 -8.51 -0.05 1.09
C LEU A 353 -7.04 0.10 1.51
N GLY A 354 -6.74 0.03 2.81
CA GLY A 354 -5.37 0.03 3.34
C GLY A 354 -4.45 -1.07 2.78
N ALA A 355 -4.96 -2.05 2.01
CA ALA A 355 -4.13 -3.07 1.36
C ALA A 355 -3.22 -2.49 0.27
N PHE A 356 -3.50 -1.30 -0.28
CA PHE A 356 -2.67 -0.64 -1.32
C PHE A 356 -1.28 -0.27 -0.79
N TRP A 357 -1.19 -0.05 0.52
CA TRP A 357 -0.02 0.51 1.18
C TRP A 357 1.24 -0.32 0.94
N SER A 358 1.10 -1.64 0.80
CA SER A 358 2.23 -2.52 0.50
C SER A 358 2.80 -2.23 -0.90
N GLY A 359 1.95 -1.98 -1.90
CA GLY A 359 2.35 -1.56 -3.24
C GLY A 359 3.06 -0.22 -3.23
N LEU A 360 2.54 0.75 -2.47
CA LEU A 360 3.20 2.05 -2.30
C LEU A 360 4.57 1.92 -1.59
N GLN A 361 4.67 1.05 -0.57
CA GLN A 361 5.93 0.75 0.10
C GLN A 361 6.95 0.14 -0.87
N VAL A 362 6.53 -0.74 -1.79
CA VAL A 362 7.42 -1.25 -2.87
C VAL A 362 7.86 -0.11 -3.78
N LEU A 363 6.91 0.70 -4.27
CA LEU A 363 7.18 1.81 -5.21
C LEU A 363 8.19 2.81 -4.63
N THR A 364 8.20 2.96 -3.31
CA THR A 364 9.05 3.92 -2.58
C THR A 364 10.30 3.28 -1.99
N GLY A 365 10.60 2.02 -2.32
CA GLY A 365 11.86 1.35 -1.97
C GLY A 365 11.88 0.63 -0.62
N HIS A 366 10.75 0.47 0.06
CA HIS A 366 10.62 -0.14 1.40
C HIS A 366 10.09 -1.58 1.36
N LEU A 367 10.82 -2.45 0.67
CA LEU A 367 10.39 -3.81 0.35
C LEU A 367 10.14 -4.68 1.60
N THR A 368 10.95 -4.54 2.65
CA THR A 368 10.79 -5.28 3.91
C THR A 368 9.48 -4.92 4.60
N HIS A 369 9.11 -3.63 4.61
CA HIS A 369 7.84 -3.19 5.20
C HIS A 369 6.66 -3.65 4.34
N ALA A 370 6.79 -3.63 3.01
CA ALA A 370 5.77 -4.12 2.09
C ALA A 370 5.43 -5.59 2.34
N ILE A 371 6.45 -6.45 2.48
CA ILE A 371 6.27 -7.88 2.77
C ILE A 371 5.55 -8.09 4.11
N LYS A 372 5.98 -7.38 5.17
CA LYS A 372 5.37 -7.47 6.52
C LYS A 372 3.93 -6.97 6.55
N THR A 373 3.57 -5.99 5.73
CA THR A 373 2.21 -5.43 5.66
C THR A 373 1.30 -6.35 4.83
N HIS A 374 1.78 -6.78 3.67
CA HIS A 374 1.03 -7.62 2.73
C HIS A 374 0.62 -8.97 3.34
N VAL A 375 1.49 -9.59 4.15
CA VAL A 375 1.18 -10.89 4.77
C VAL A 375 -0.08 -10.84 5.63
N VAL A 376 -0.40 -9.70 6.26
CA VAL A 376 -1.63 -9.57 7.07
C VAL A 376 -2.86 -9.65 6.17
N TYR A 377 -2.87 -8.94 5.06
CA TYR A 377 -3.98 -8.99 4.08
C TYR A 377 -4.07 -10.35 3.39
N LEU A 378 -2.93 -11.02 3.14
CA LEU A 378 -2.92 -12.42 2.69
C LEU A 378 -3.64 -13.32 3.69
N LYS A 379 -3.34 -13.20 5.00
CA LYS A 379 -4.04 -14.01 6.01
C LYS A 379 -5.53 -13.67 6.07
N ILE A 380 -5.93 -12.41 5.95
CA ILE A 380 -7.36 -12.07 5.87
C ILE A 380 -7.97 -12.77 4.65
N TRP A 381 -7.33 -12.68 3.48
CA TRP A 381 -7.78 -13.34 2.27
C TRP A 381 -7.92 -14.86 2.43
N ASP A 382 -6.94 -15.52 3.05
CA ASP A 382 -6.94 -16.96 3.28
C ASP A 382 -8.14 -17.43 4.11
N TYR A 383 -8.51 -16.68 5.15
CA TYR A 383 -9.61 -17.07 6.04
C TYR A 383 -11.00 -16.68 5.52
N PHE A 384 -11.12 -15.60 4.74
CA PHE A 384 -12.42 -15.05 4.33
C PHE A 384 -12.72 -15.21 2.82
N ASP A 385 -11.75 -15.62 1.99
CA ASP A 385 -11.81 -15.62 0.52
C ASP A 385 -12.28 -14.27 -0.06
N SER A 386 -11.98 -13.20 0.68
CA SER A 386 -12.35 -11.79 0.50
C SER A 386 -11.67 -10.99 1.62
N ILE A 387 -11.66 -9.66 1.54
CA ILE A 387 -11.20 -8.80 2.64
C ILE A 387 -12.42 -8.01 3.11
N PRO A 388 -12.89 -8.20 4.36
CA PRO A 388 -13.94 -7.37 4.90
C PRO A 388 -13.57 -5.89 4.81
N GLU A 389 -14.53 -5.06 4.41
CA GLU A 389 -14.33 -3.62 4.30
C GLU A 389 -13.73 -3.03 5.58
N ARG A 390 -14.09 -3.59 6.76
CA ARG A 390 -13.38 -3.34 8.02
C ARG A 390 -13.22 -4.64 8.80
N TRP A 391 -11.96 -5.04 9.00
CA TRP A 391 -11.58 -6.22 9.77
C TRP A 391 -11.01 -5.84 11.13
N ILE A 392 -11.56 -6.40 12.19
CA ILE A 392 -11.16 -6.14 13.58
C ILE A 392 -9.94 -7.02 13.92
N TYR A 393 -8.80 -6.39 14.19
CA TYR A 393 -7.52 -7.07 14.46
C TYR A 393 -7.30 -7.35 15.94
N VAL A 394 -7.97 -6.62 16.86
CA VAL A 394 -7.83 -6.78 18.32
C VAL A 394 -9.19 -6.84 19.01
N HIS A 395 -9.32 -7.74 19.99
CA HIS A 395 -10.55 -7.93 20.77
C HIS A 395 -10.34 -7.62 22.26
N HIS A 396 -10.99 -6.56 22.75
CA HIS A 396 -10.95 -6.18 24.17
C HIS A 396 -12.07 -6.87 24.96
N ASN A 397 -11.89 -8.14 25.35
CA ASN A 397 -12.86 -8.86 26.18
C ASN A 397 -12.31 -9.26 27.55
N LYS A 398 -13.02 -8.88 28.61
CA LYS A 398 -12.72 -9.26 30.00
C LYS A 398 -13.01 -10.74 30.29
N ASN A 399 -13.92 -11.37 29.55
CA ASN A 399 -14.24 -12.78 29.72
C ASN A 399 -13.23 -13.67 28.96
N LYS A 400 -12.23 -14.18 29.69
CA LYS A 400 -11.20 -15.10 29.16
C LYS A 400 -11.77 -16.40 28.55
N ARG A 401 -13.07 -16.72 28.73
CA ARG A 401 -13.71 -17.94 28.21
C ARG A 401 -14.53 -17.73 26.94
N LYS A 402 -14.64 -16.51 26.38
CA LYS A 402 -15.38 -16.30 25.11
C LYS A 402 -14.66 -17.05 23.98
N LYS A 403 -15.39 -17.91 23.26
CA LYS A 403 -14.97 -18.42 21.95
C LYS A 403 -15.35 -17.39 20.89
N PHE A 404 -14.35 -16.87 20.18
CA PHE A 404 -14.57 -15.91 19.09
C PHE A 404 -15.09 -16.64 17.85
N LYS A 405 -15.89 -15.93 17.06
CA LYS A 405 -16.41 -16.37 15.75
C LYS A 405 -15.95 -15.39 14.67
N ALA A 406 -15.98 -15.81 13.41
CA ALA A 406 -15.68 -14.95 12.25
C ALA A 406 -16.43 -13.61 12.31
N ASP A 407 -17.73 -13.65 12.63
CA ASP A 407 -18.60 -12.48 12.71
C ASP A 407 -18.14 -11.44 13.75
N ASP A 408 -17.46 -11.88 14.82
CA ASP A 408 -16.91 -10.97 15.84
C ASP A 408 -15.80 -10.09 15.24
N SER A 409 -15.18 -10.52 14.14
CA SER A 409 -14.03 -9.86 13.49
C SER A 409 -14.41 -8.95 12.32
N ILE A 410 -15.70 -8.82 12.02
CA ILE A 410 -16.19 -8.10 10.83
C ILE A 410 -16.99 -6.88 11.29
N ALA A 411 -16.34 -5.71 11.26
CA ALA A 411 -16.97 -4.42 11.58
C ALA A 411 -17.80 -3.87 10.41
N LEU A 412 -17.38 -4.15 9.18
CA LEU A 412 -18.08 -3.75 7.96
C LEU A 412 -17.98 -4.87 6.93
N GLU A 413 -19.12 -5.45 6.58
CA GLU A 413 -19.21 -6.80 6.04
C GLU A 413 -19.15 -6.95 4.52
N TRP A 414 -19.15 -5.86 3.75
CA TRP A 414 -19.14 -5.97 2.29
C TRP A 414 -17.72 -6.10 1.73
N TYR A 415 -17.60 -6.65 0.52
CA TYR A 415 -16.40 -6.67 -0.31
C TYR A 415 -16.81 -6.53 -1.78
N PRO A 416 -16.69 -5.33 -2.37
CA PRO A 416 -17.12 -5.05 -3.75
C PRO A 416 -16.08 -5.43 -4.80
N LEU A 417 -15.24 -6.44 -4.50
CA LEU A 417 -14.13 -6.89 -5.36
C LEU A 417 -13.02 -5.85 -5.50
N ARG A 418 -12.58 -5.29 -4.37
CA ARG A 418 -11.58 -4.22 -4.38
C ARG A 418 -10.19 -4.66 -4.88
N PRO A 419 -9.44 -3.74 -5.55
CA PRO A 419 -8.20 -4.07 -6.24
C PRO A 419 -6.93 -4.03 -5.38
N GLU A 420 -6.95 -3.42 -4.21
CA GLU A 420 -5.72 -2.95 -3.55
C GLU A 420 -4.82 -4.11 -3.10
N PHE A 421 -5.40 -5.27 -2.83
CA PHE A 421 -4.63 -6.48 -2.51
C PHE A 421 -3.91 -7.07 -3.74
N ILE A 422 -4.56 -7.10 -4.92
CA ILE A 422 -3.92 -7.58 -6.15
C ILE A 422 -2.90 -6.55 -6.68
N GLU A 423 -3.17 -5.25 -6.52
CA GLU A 423 -2.20 -4.19 -6.80
C GLU A 423 -0.89 -4.43 -6.04
N SER A 424 -0.98 -4.55 -4.72
CA SER A 424 0.18 -4.79 -3.85
C SER A 424 0.89 -6.10 -4.19
N THR A 425 0.14 -7.15 -4.51
CA THR A 425 0.68 -8.46 -4.94
C THR A 425 1.48 -8.31 -6.24
N TYR A 426 0.96 -7.55 -7.20
CA TYR A 426 1.63 -7.23 -8.45
C TYR A 426 2.94 -6.47 -8.21
N TYR A 427 2.93 -5.39 -7.42
CA TYR A 427 4.15 -4.63 -7.10
C TYR A 427 5.22 -5.50 -6.42
N LEU A 428 4.82 -6.29 -5.42
CA LEU A 428 5.72 -7.21 -4.72
C LEU A 428 6.31 -8.26 -5.66
N TYR A 429 5.51 -8.81 -6.57
CA TYR A 429 6.01 -9.72 -7.58
C TYR A 429 7.03 -9.04 -8.50
N ARG A 430 6.75 -7.83 -8.99
CA ARG A 430 7.68 -7.09 -9.85
C ARG A 430 9.03 -6.85 -9.16
N ALA A 431 9.03 -6.50 -7.88
CA ALA A 431 10.24 -6.21 -7.12
C ALA A 431 11.03 -7.46 -6.70
N THR A 432 10.34 -8.56 -6.35
CA THR A 432 11.00 -9.75 -5.76
C THR A 432 11.17 -10.91 -6.74
N LYS A 433 10.29 -10.97 -7.75
CA LYS A 433 10.03 -12.12 -8.61
C LYS A 433 9.76 -13.40 -7.80
N ASP A 434 9.21 -13.30 -6.59
CA ASP A 434 8.92 -14.48 -5.77
C ASP A 434 7.66 -15.20 -6.29
N PRO A 435 7.73 -16.51 -6.60
CA PRO A 435 6.59 -17.24 -7.16
C PRO A 435 5.39 -17.35 -6.20
N MET A 436 5.54 -17.04 -4.90
CA MET A 436 4.42 -16.93 -3.98
C MET A 436 3.36 -15.94 -4.46
N TYR A 437 3.77 -14.78 -4.99
CA TYR A 437 2.83 -13.76 -5.46
C TYR A 437 2.06 -14.19 -6.71
N LEU A 438 2.64 -15.04 -7.56
CA LEU A 438 1.92 -15.65 -8.68
C LEU A 438 0.85 -16.63 -8.19
N HIS A 439 1.12 -17.39 -7.13
CA HIS A 439 0.12 -18.27 -6.52
C HIS A 439 -1.01 -17.51 -5.84
N ILE A 440 -0.70 -16.36 -5.23
CA ILE A 440 -1.72 -15.41 -4.75
C ILE A 440 -2.60 -14.96 -5.90
N GLY A 441 -1.99 -14.55 -7.02
CA GLY A 441 -2.71 -14.21 -8.25
C GLY A 441 -3.60 -15.35 -8.77
N GLU A 442 -3.04 -16.57 -8.88
CA GLU A 442 -3.76 -17.75 -9.36
C GLU A 442 -5.00 -18.04 -8.51
N ARG A 443 -4.87 -17.93 -7.18
CA ARG A 443 -6.03 -18.08 -6.29
C ARG A 443 -7.06 -16.98 -6.47
N ILE A 444 -6.63 -15.71 -6.60
CA ILE A 444 -7.55 -14.60 -6.87
C ILE A 444 -8.33 -14.88 -8.16
N LEU A 445 -7.62 -15.31 -9.22
CA LEU A 445 -8.22 -15.70 -10.50
C LEU A 445 -9.25 -16.82 -10.34
N ASP A 446 -8.92 -17.87 -9.58
CA ASP A 446 -9.84 -18.99 -9.33
C ASP A 446 -11.10 -18.56 -8.57
N LEU A 447 -10.99 -17.68 -7.58
CA LEU A 447 -12.15 -17.12 -6.88
C LEU A 447 -13.00 -16.25 -7.80
N PHE A 448 -12.38 -15.47 -8.69
CA PHE A 448 -13.11 -14.75 -9.72
C PHE A 448 -13.88 -15.69 -10.66
N LYS A 449 -13.27 -16.80 -11.10
CA LYS A 449 -13.91 -17.80 -11.96
C LYS A 449 -15.07 -18.50 -11.29
N ASN A 450 -14.88 -18.92 -10.04
CA ASN A 450 -15.76 -19.91 -9.41
C ASN A 450 -16.74 -19.31 -8.38
N LYS A 451 -16.41 -18.17 -7.78
CA LYS A 451 -17.19 -17.54 -6.69
C LYS A 451 -17.81 -16.21 -7.11
N PHE A 452 -17.03 -15.32 -7.73
CA PHE A 452 -17.51 -13.96 -8.03
C PHE A 452 -18.15 -13.83 -9.40
N LYS A 453 -17.94 -14.77 -10.32
CA LYS A 453 -18.55 -14.72 -11.66
C LYS A 453 -20.07 -14.84 -11.55
N ALA A 454 -20.77 -13.83 -12.08
CA ALA A 454 -22.22 -13.79 -12.17
C ALA A 454 -22.67 -13.81 -13.63
N LYS A 455 -23.99 -13.84 -13.86
CA LYS A 455 -24.59 -13.95 -15.20
C LYS A 455 -24.14 -12.82 -16.13
N CYS A 456 -24.08 -11.59 -15.62
CA CYS A 456 -23.85 -10.37 -16.41
C CYS A 456 -22.70 -9.52 -15.84
N GLY A 457 -21.63 -10.17 -15.40
CA GLY A 457 -20.44 -9.52 -14.86
C GLY A 457 -19.89 -10.28 -13.65
N PHE A 458 -19.37 -9.55 -12.68
CA PHE A 458 -18.90 -10.08 -11.39
C PHE A 458 -19.69 -9.48 -10.24
N SER A 459 -20.01 -10.33 -9.27
CA SER A 459 -20.68 -9.98 -8.03
C SER A 459 -19.68 -10.08 -6.88
N GLY A 460 -19.50 -8.99 -6.16
CA GLY A 460 -18.85 -9.01 -4.85
C GLY A 460 -19.68 -9.74 -3.80
N VAL A 461 -19.29 -9.56 -2.55
CA VAL A 461 -20.01 -10.06 -1.38
C VAL A 461 -20.64 -8.88 -0.65
N GLN A 462 -21.96 -8.84 -0.58
CA GLN A 462 -22.69 -7.81 0.17
C GLN A 462 -22.54 -8.02 1.68
N ASN A 463 -22.46 -9.28 2.12
CA ASN A 463 -22.30 -9.62 3.53
C ASN A 463 -21.44 -10.88 3.71
N ILE A 464 -20.19 -10.69 4.15
CA ILE A 464 -19.20 -11.75 4.41
C ILE A 464 -19.55 -12.60 5.64
N LYS A 465 -20.56 -12.23 6.44
CA LYS A 465 -21.06 -13.09 7.53
C LYS A 465 -22.01 -14.16 6.99
N THR A 466 -22.75 -13.86 5.92
CA THR A 466 -23.78 -14.74 5.35
C THR A 466 -23.42 -15.32 3.98
N GLY A 467 -22.46 -14.71 3.27
CA GLY A 467 -22.14 -15.04 1.88
C GLY A 467 -23.10 -14.40 0.86
N GLU A 468 -23.91 -13.42 1.27
CA GLU A 468 -24.86 -12.74 0.37
C GLU A 468 -24.12 -12.05 -0.79
N PRO A 469 -24.51 -12.29 -2.06
CA PRO A 469 -23.86 -11.69 -3.22
C PRO A 469 -24.30 -10.24 -3.45
N GLN A 470 -23.39 -9.39 -3.90
CA GLN A 470 -23.66 -7.99 -4.24
C GLN A 470 -24.11 -7.82 -5.70
N ASN A 471 -25.29 -7.23 -5.92
CA ASN A 471 -25.80 -6.95 -7.27
C ASN A 471 -25.33 -5.58 -7.82
N ARG A 472 -24.01 -5.34 -7.79
CA ARG A 472 -23.33 -4.19 -8.42
C ARG A 472 -21.93 -4.63 -8.85
N MET A 473 -21.51 -4.20 -10.05
CA MET A 473 -20.14 -4.36 -10.52
C MET A 473 -19.56 -2.97 -10.75
N GLU A 474 -18.67 -2.56 -9.86
CA GLU A 474 -17.97 -1.27 -9.93
C GLU A 474 -17.02 -1.24 -11.14
N THR A 475 -16.71 -0.04 -11.64
CA THR A 475 -15.89 0.14 -12.85
C THR A 475 -14.45 -0.37 -12.66
N PHE A 476 -13.90 -0.20 -11.46
CA PHE A 476 -12.55 -0.66 -11.07
C PHE A 476 -12.37 -2.17 -11.08
N VAL A 477 -13.45 -2.97 -11.08
CA VAL A 477 -13.33 -4.44 -11.16
C VAL A 477 -12.61 -4.82 -12.46
N LEU A 478 -12.95 -4.15 -13.56
CA LEU A 478 -12.26 -4.30 -14.84
C LEU A 478 -10.99 -3.45 -14.89
N GLY A 479 -11.08 -2.20 -14.43
CA GLY A 479 -10.05 -1.17 -14.62
C GLY A 479 -8.82 -1.38 -13.76
N GLU A 480 -8.95 -2.09 -12.64
CA GLU A 480 -7.89 -2.26 -11.66
C GLU A 480 -7.69 -3.74 -11.33
N THR A 481 -8.72 -4.41 -10.81
CA THR A 481 -8.55 -5.78 -10.27
C THR A 481 -8.10 -6.76 -11.35
N LEU A 482 -8.84 -6.82 -12.47
CA LEU A 482 -8.46 -7.68 -13.60
C LEU A 482 -7.22 -7.14 -14.36
N LYS A 483 -6.99 -5.82 -14.35
CA LYS A 483 -5.79 -5.22 -14.95
C LYS A 483 -4.52 -5.65 -14.22
N TYR A 484 -4.44 -5.48 -12.90
CA TYR A 484 -3.30 -5.92 -12.10
C TYR A 484 -3.12 -7.42 -12.13
N LEU A 485 -4.20 -8.21 -12.13
CA LEU A 485 -4.13 -9.65 -12.27
C LEU A 485 -3.55 -10.08 -13.64
N TYR A 486 -3.93 -9.39 -14.72
CA TYR A 486 -3.38 -9.65 -16.06
C TYR A 486 -1.90 -9.27 -16.15
N LEU A 487 -1.53 -8.12 -15.55
CA LEU A 487 -0.15 -7.63 -15.53
C LEU A 487 0.76 -8.47 -14.61
N LEU A 488 0.22 -9.05 -13.54
CA LEU A 488 0.95 -9.99 -12.68
C LEU A 488 1.45 -11.20 -13.47
N PHE A 489 0.63 -11.70 -14.41
CA PHE A 489 0.99 -12.81 -15.30
C PHE A 489 1.67 -12.36 -16.61
N ASP A 490 1.96 -11.06 -16.78
CA ASP A 490 2.72 -10.56 -17.93
C ASP A 490 4.23 -10.51 -17.63
N GLU A 491 4.84 -11.68 -17.49
CA GLU A 491 6.25 -11.78 -17.09
C GLU A 491 7.26 -11.37 -18.17
N GLU A 492 6.92 -11.62 -19.43
CA GLU A 492 7.75 -11.24 -20.58
C GLU A 492 7.59 -9.75 -20.96
N ASP A 493 6.86 -8.97 -20.15
CA ASP A 493 6.52 -7.57 -20.39
C ASP A 493 5.97 -7.36 -21.80
N GLU A 494 5.08 -8.26 -22.24
CA GLU A 494 4.44 -8.15 -23.55
C GLU A 494 3.59 -6.88 -23.65
N VAL A 495 2.99 -6.49 -22.52
CA VAL A 495 2.47 -5.15 -22.28
C VAL A 495 3.69 -4.29 -21.97
N PHE A 496 4.04 -3.45 -22.94
CA PHE A 496 5.24 -2.60 -22.99
C PHE A 496 5.52 -1.67 -21.79
N LEU A 497 4.68 -1.67 -20.75
CA LEU A 497 4.75 -0.78 -19.58
C LEU A 497 6.07 -0.88 -18.81
N HIS A 498 6.76 -2.02 -18.85
CA HIS A 498 8.05 -2.20 -18.18
C HIS A 498 9.23 -2.35 -19.14
N LYS A 499 9.01 -2.22 -20.45
CA LYS A 499 10.10 -2.34 -21.43
C LYS A 499 11.06 -1.15 -21.30
N PRO A 500 12.34 -1.36 -20.97
CA PRO A 500 13.30 -0.27 -20.76
C PRO A 500 13.44 0.64 -21.98
N GLU A 501 13.30 0.10 -23.19
CA GLU A 501 13.40 0.86 -24.44
C GLU A 501 12.27 1.87 -24.60
N LEU A 502 11.09 1.58 -24.05
CA LEU A 502 9.87 2.39 -24.18
C LEU A 502 9.62 3.28 -22.97
N MET A 503 9.74 2.71 -21.77
CA MET A 503 9.36 3.35 -20.52
C MET A 503 10.56 3.69 -19.65
N GLY A 504 11.75 3.14 -19.92
CA GLY A 504 12.95 3.38 -19.09
C GLY A 504 13.48 4.81 -19.11
N SER A 505 13.10 5.62 -20.11
CA SER A 505 13.41 7.06 -20.16
C SER A 505 12.28 7.95 -19.64
N LYS A 506 11.17 7.37 -19.17
CA LYS A 506 9.97 8.07 -18.73
C LYS A 506 9.76 7.84 -17.24
N ASN A 507 9.46 8.91 -16.52
CA ASN A 507 8.93 8.77 -15.17
C ASN A 507 7.44 8.45 -15.31
N TRP A 508 7.07 7.21 -14.99
CA TRP A 508 5.70 6.74 -15.10
C TRP A 508 5.23 6.07 -13.82
N VAL A 509 3.93 6.17 -13.58
CA VAL A 509 3.24 5.60 -12.43
C VAL A 509 1.86 5.11 -12.89
N PHE A 510 1.26 4.17 -12.17
CA PHE A 510 -0.20 4.01 -12.24
C PHE A 510 -0.84 5.11 -11.39
N SER A 511 -2.00 5.66 -11.77
CA SER A 511 -2.85 6.45 -10.87
C SER A 511 -3.38 5.58 -9.71
N THR A 512 -4.20 6.16 -8.83
CA THR A 512 -4.91 5.40 -7.78
C THR A 512 -6.04 4.54 -8.36
N GLU A 513 -6.42 4.79 -9.62
CA GLU A 513 -7.42 4.02 -10.38
C GLU A 513 -6.73 3.17 -11.49
N ALA A 514 -5.50 2.72 -11.23
CA ALA A 514 -4.68 1.90 -12.12
C ALA A 514 -4.50 2.40 -13.58
N HIS A 515 -4.60 3.70 -13.83
CA HIS A 515 -4.30 4.27 -15.15
C HIS A 515 -2.80 4.53 -15.30
N PRO A 516 -2.09 3.96 -16.29
CA PRO A 516 -0.68 4.27 -16.50
C PRO A 516 -0.55 5.71 -17.02
N LEU A 517 0.18 6.54 -16.27
CA LEU A 517 0.42 7.95 -16.55
C LEU A 517 1.92 8.23 -16.54
N TRP A 518 2.37 9.12 -17.42
CA TRP A 518 3.75 9.58 -17.48
C TRP A 518 3.84 11.00 -18.00
N PHE A 519 4.95 11.65 -17.68
CA PHE A 519 5.27 12.96 -18.23
C PHE A 519 6.75 13.03 -18.63
N HIS A 520 7.02 13.65 -19.78
CA HIS A 520 8.38 14.05 -20.16
C HIS A 520 8.32 15.33 -20.98
N LYS A 521 9.40 16.13 -20.95
CA LYS A 521 9.47 17.45 -21.62
C LYS A 521 9.21 17.41 -23.14
N GLY A 522 9.33 16.22 -23.74
CA GLY A 522 9.05 15.98 -25.16
C GLY A 522 7.56 15.86 -25.50
N LEU A 523 6.69 15.61 -24.51
CA LEU A 523 5.23 15.71 -24.66
C LEU A 523 4.85 17.18 -24.78
N LYS A 524 5.12 17.77 -25.95
CA LYS A 524 4.58 19.10 -26.26
C LYS A 524 3.07 18.94 -26.38
N GLY A 525 2.34 19.54 -25.45
CA GLY A 525 0.91 19.79 -25.64
C GLY A 525 0.66 20.43 -26.99
N LYS A 526 -0.58 20.35 -27.50
CA LYS A 526 -1.01 21.17 -28.64
C LYS A 526 -0.75 22.64 -28.26
N ARG A 527 0.43 23.19 -28.57
CA ARG A 527 0.72 24.64 -28.56
C ARG A 527 -0.08 25.23 -29.69
N GLY A 528 -1.37 25.37 -29.43
CA GLY A 528 -2.35 25.88 -30.36
C GLY A 528 -3.19 26.87 -29.59
N THR A 529 -3.20 28.08 -30.10
CA THR A 529 -4.13 29.20 -29.93
C THR A 529 -5.60 28.91 -29.53
N LYS A 530 -6.03 27.64 -29.45
CA LYS A 530 -7.36 27.17 -29.08
C LYS A 530 -7.63 27.10 -27.55
N PHE A 531 -6.62 26.80 -26.72
CA PHE A 531 -6.80 26.61 -25.27
C PHE A 531 -6.41 27.82 -24.42
N ALA A 532 -5.56 28.71 -24.93
CA ALA A 532 -5.09 29.90 -24.23
C ALA A 532 -6.13 31.05 -24.10
N SER A 533 -7.36 30.87 -24.60
CA SER A 533 -8.31 31.96 -24.81
C SER A 533 -9.38 32.13 -23.72
N THR A 534 -9.35 31.39 -22.60
CA THR A 534 -10.40 31.53 -21.58
C THR A 534 -10.25 32.76 -20.69
N GLY A 535 -9.20 33.58 -20.82
CA GLY A 535 -9.18 34.94 -20.22
C GLY A 535 -9.38 35.01 -18.70
N ILE A 536 -9.29 33.89 -17.99
CA ILE A 536 -9.43 33.77 -16.52
C ILE A 536 -8.12 33.19 -15.95
N ILE A 537 -7.00 33.57 -16.55
CA ILE A 537 -5.78 33.71 -15.77
C ILE A 537 -5.81 35.20 -15.41
N PRO A 538 -5.90 35.58 -14.12
CA PRO A 538 -5.57 36.95 -13.74
C PRO A 538 -4.30 37.32 -14.51
N SER A 539 -4.25 38.48 -15.15
CA SER A 539 -3.08 38.99 -15.91
C SER A 539 -1.75 38.95 -15.14
N ASP A 540 -1.81 38.57 -13.87
CA ASP A 540 -0.76 38.57 -12.89
C ASP A 540 -0.13 37.18 -12.70
N ILE A 541 -0.78 36.06 -13.07
CA ILE A 541 -0.19 34.72 -12.92
C ILE A 541 0.80 34.45 -14.07
N THR A 542 2.01 34.98 -13.93
CA THR A 542 3.19 34.58 -14.70
C THR A 542 3.79 33.30 -14.11
N ASP A 543 4.63 32.57 -14.87
CA ASP A 543 5.44 31.44 -14.37
C ASP A 543 6.21 31.79 -13.07
N GLU A 544 6.45 33.08 -12.80
CA GLU A 544 7.12 33.61 -11.60
C GLU A 544 6.24 33.66 -10.33
N GLN A 545 4.90 33.50 -10.44
CA GLN A 545 4.01 33.45 -9.28
C GLN A 545 3.94 32.08 -8.59
N PHE A 546 4.56 31.05 -9.16
CA PHE A 546 5.04 29.91 -8.39
C PHE A 546 6.21 30.35 -7.52
N THR A 547 5.93 31.23 -6.55
CA THR A 547 6.96 31.63 -5.61
C THR A 547 7.32 30.40 -4.78
N PRO A 548 8.61 30.07 -4.68
CA PRO A 548 9.12 29.13 -3.67
C PRO A 548 8.70 29.53 -2.24
N ALA A 549 8.10 30.71 -2.02
CA ALA A 549 7.59 31.17 -0.74
C ALA A 549 6.41 30.34 -0.18
N ILE A 550 5.50 29.82 -1.02
CA ILE A 550 4.43 28.91 -0.55
C ILE A 550 5.04 27.57 -0.10
N ILE A 551 6.03 27.08 -0.85
CA ILE A 551 6.78 25.85 -0.58
C ILE A 551 7.75 26.02 0.62
N LYS A 552 8.26 27.23 0.87
CA LYS A 552 9.24 27.53 1.94
C LYS A 552 8.65 27.66 3.34
N ASN A 553 7.35 27.87 3.49
CA ASN A 553 6.70 27.89 4.82
C ASN A 553 6.24 26.50 5.28
N THR A 554 6.56 25.45 4.53
CA THR A 554 6.25 24.06 4.84
C THR A 554 7.38 23.34 5.56
N THR A 555 8.34 24.08 6.13
CA THR A 555 9.51 23.51 6.80
C THR A 555 9.08 22.66 8.00
N VAL A 556 9.38 21.36 7.89
CA VAL A 556 9.46 20.46 9.03
C VAL A 556 10.47 21.08 9.99
N ARG A 557 10.05 21.41 11.20
CA ARG A 557 10.98 21.87 12.24
C ARG A 557 12.07 20.81 12.38
N GLU A 558 13.33 21.21 12.23
CA GLU A 558 14.45 20.29 12.31
C GLU A 558 14.55 19.69 13.72
N PRO A 559 14.94 18.40 13.84
CA PRO A 559 15.22 17.80 15.13
C PRO A 559 16.34 18.58 15.82
N ARG A 560 16.30 18.61 17.15
CA ARG A 560 17.41 19.17 17.93
C ARG A 560 18.65 18.32 17.65
N VAL A 561 19.80 18.95 17.43
CA VAL A 561 21.06 18.23 17.20
C VAL A 561 21.99 18.52 18.37
N PHE A 562 22.41 17.46 19.05
CA PHE A 562 23.35 17.50 20.16
C PHE A 562 24.68 16.88 19.73
N GLU A 563 25.80 17.56 19.94
CA GLU A 563 27.11 16.93 19.74
C GLU A 563 27.33 15.80 20.75
N ILE A 564 28.05 14.74 20.34
CA ILE A 564 28.46 13.67 21.26
C ILE A 564 29.58 14.23 22.15
N PRO A 565 29.37 14.34 23.48
CA PRO A 565 30.44 14.77 24.39
C PRO A 565 31.63 13.81 24.30
N GLY A 566 32.85 14.33 24.24
CA GLY A 566 34.04 13.50 24.08
C GLY A 566 34.30 13.04 22.63
N ARG A 567 33.61 13.56 21.61
CA ARG A 567 33.89 13.20 20.20
C ARG A 567 35.37 13.32 19.79
N ASN A 568 36.11 14.24 20.40
CA ASN A 568 37.54 14.40 20.15
C ASN A 568 38.40 13.22 20.63
N THR A 569 37.94 12.45 21.63
CA THR A 569 38.62 11.25 22.17
C THR A 569 38.16 9.96 21.49
N ILE A 570 36.99 9.96 20.85
CA ILE A 570 36.49 8.90 19.95
C ILE A 570 36.25 9.43 18.52
N PRO A 571 37.30 9.92 17.82
CA PRO A 571 37.14 10.65 16.55
C PRO A 571 36.56 9.81 15.41
N HIS A 572 36.53 8.49 15.58
CA HIS A 572 36.01 7.54 14.62
C HIS A 572 34.51 7.26 14.81
N VAL A 573 33.77 7.95 15.70
CA VAL A 573 32.32 7.76 15.87
C VAL A 573 31.55 8.92 15.24
N GLY A 574 30.58 8.56 14.39
CA GLY A 574 29.66 9.45 13.69
C GLY A 574 28.20 9.22 14.08
N LYS A 575 27.34 10.13 13.64
CA LYS A 575 25.88 10.02 13.73
C LYS A 575 25.29 10.06 12.32
N LYS A 576 24.20 9.33 12.11
CA LYS A 576 23.35 9.44 10.93
C LYS A 576 21.87 9.39 11.30
N ASP A 577 21.01 9.94 10.45
CA ASP A 577 19.55 9.79 10.61
C ASP A 577 19.21 8.29 10.41
N PRO A 578 18.58 7.62 11.38
CA PRO A 578 18.18 6.21 11.26
C PRO A 578 17.16 5.98 10.13
N PHE A 579 16.49 7.04 9.67
CA PHE A 579 15.61 7.02 8.51
C PHE A 579 16.28 7.54 7.22
N GLY A 580 17.33 8.35 7.31
CA GLY A 580 17.88 9.11 6.17
C GLY A 580 18.27 8.23 4.99
N ASP A 581 19.15 7.26 5.21
CA ASP A 581 19.57 6.34 4.14
C ASP A 581 18.40 5.55 3.54
N ARG A 582 17.33 5.31 4.33
CA ARG A 582 16.22 4.43 3.97
C ARG A 582 15.30 5.05 2.92
N PHE A 583 15.17 6.38 2.90
CA PHE A 583 14.35 7.08 1.91
C PHE A 583 15.18 7.55 0.71
N ASP A 584 16.51 7.56 0.82
CA ASP A 584 17.40 7.94 -0.27
C ASP A 584 17.88 6.76 -1.12
N THR A 585 17.65 5.52 -0.65
CA THR A 585 18.07 4.30 -1.34
C THR A 585 16.98 3.24 -1.41
N CYS A 586 16.93 2.47 -2.49
CA CYS A 586 16.03 1.33 -2.61
C CYS A 586 16.59 0.13 -1.82
N GLU A 587 15.75 -0.52 -1.02
CA GLU A 587 16.11 -1.79 -0.39
C GLU A 587 16.40 -2.85 -1.47
N LEU A 588 17.52 -3.57 -1.30
CA LEU A 588 17.77 -4.78 -2.07
C LEU A 588 16.72 -5.83 -1.71
N ASN A 589 16.44 -6.74 -2.65
CA ASN A 589 15.57 -7.88 -2.38
C ASN A 589 16.06 -8.61 -1.11
N PRO A 590 15.26 -8.64 -0.01
CA PRO A 590 15.70 -9.21 1.26
C PRO A 590 15.86 -10.73 1.18
N PHE A 591 15.41 -11.34 0.09
CA PHE A 591 15.55 -12.75 -0.16
C PHE A 591 16.79 -13.06 -1.01
N VAL A 592 17.72 -13.86 -0.46
CA VAL A 592 18.88 -14.36 -1.18
C VAL A 592 18.45 -15.43 -2.19
N LYS A 593 18.47 -15.12 -3.49
CA LYS A 593 18.18 -16.11 -4.54
C LYS A 593 19.45 -16.82 -4.99
N SER A 594 19.51 -18.14 -4.81
CA SER A 594 20.40 -18.99 -5.60
C SER A 594 19.88 -19.06 -7.05
N GLY A 595 20.71 -19.39 -8.03
CA GLY A 595 20.46 -19.26 -9.48
C GLY A 595 19.25 -19.99 -10.09
N HIS A 596 18.34 -20.57 -9.28
CA HIS A 596 17.12 -21.28 -9.70
C HIS A 596 15.84 -20.53 -9.27
N GLY A 597 15.79 -19.22 -9.52
CA GLY A 597 14.86 -18.26 -8.89
C GLY A 597 13.34 -18.39 -9.14
N LEU A 598 12.88 -19.37 -9.93
CA LEU A 598 11.45 -19.70 -10.16
C LEU A 598 11.01 -21.01 -9.46
N LEU A 599 11.97 -21.82 -8.98
CA LEU A 599 11.73 -23.13 -8.37
C LEU A 599 11.68 -23.08 -6.83
N GLN A 600 12.05 -21.96 -6.22
CA GLN A 600 12.09 -21.80 -4.77
C GLN A 600 11.40 -20.49 -4.37
N SER A 601 10.41 -20.59 -3.47
CA SER A 601 9.86 -19.41 -2.82
C SER A 601 10.67 -19.06 -1.59
N SER A 602 10.92 -17.77 -1.40
CA SER A 602 11.67 -17.25 -0.26
C SER A 602 10.84 -17.24 1.03
N TYR A 603 9.52 -17.46 0.92
CA TYR A 603 8.61 -17.57 2.06
C TYR A 603 9.02 -18.69 3.03
N TYR A 604 9.67 -19.77 2.56
CA TYR A 604 10.17 -20.85 3.43
C TYR A 604 11.38 -20.44 4.29
N ASN A 605 12.10 -19.39 3.89
CA ASN A 605 13.18 -18.82 4.68
C ASN A 605 12.65 -17.75 5.66
N TRP A 606 11.37 -17.40 5.60
CA TRP A 606 10.79 -16.39 6.44
C TRP A 606 10.41 -16.96 7.82
N HIS A 607 11.27 -16.72 8.81
CA HIS A 607 11.12 -17.22 10.18
C HIS A 607 9.78 -16.93 10.86
N ASN A 608 9.08 -15.88 10.44
CA ASN A 608 7.87 -15.37 11.08
C ASN A 608 6.63 -15.42 10.17
N LEU A 609 6.63 -16.28 9.15
CA LEU A 609 5.50 -16.42 8.21
C LEU A 609 4.14 -16.63 8.91
N PHE A 610 4.11 -17.42 9.99
CA PHE A 610 2.90 -17.71 10.78
C PHE A 610 2.70 -16.75 11.96
N GLY A 611 3.51 -15.69 12.07
CA GLY A 611 3.40 -14.72 13.16
C GLY A 611 2.06 -14.00 13.14
N ALA A 612 1.54 -13.65 11.95
CA ALA A 612 0.23 -13.04 11.79
C ALA A 612 -0.92 -13.97 12.24
N ASP A 613 -0.88 -15.26 11.88
CA ASP A 613 -1.87 -16.25 12.30
C ASP A 613 -1.97 -16.35 13.83
N PHE A 614 -0.84 -16.36 14.51
CA PHE A 614 -0.80 -16.40 15.96
C PHE A 614 -1.32 -15.09 16.57
N LEU A 615 -0.76 -13.96 16.15
CA LEU A 615 -1.08 -12.63 16.67
C LEU A 615 -2.57 -12.33 16.57
N TYR A 616 -3.19 -12.72 15.46
CA TYR A 616 -4.58 -12.44 15.15
C TYR A 616 -5.47 -13.68 15.20
N SER A 617 -5.07 -14.73 15.93
CA SER A 617 -5.81 -15.99 16.05
C SER A 617 -7.26 -15.86 16.55
N LYS A 618 -7.59 -14.76 17.26
CA LYS A 618 -8.96 -14.44 17.67
C LYS A 618 -9.79 -13.80 16.55
N SER A 619 -9.14 -13.27 15.54
CA SER A 619 -9.75 -12.52 14.45
C SER A 619 -9.77 -13.28 13.13
N LEU A 620 -8.71 -14.05 12.85
CA LEU A 620 -8.57 -14.92 11.70
C LEU A 620 -9.36 -16.22 11.93
N ILE A 621 -10.66 -16.15 11.67
CA ILE A 621 -11.60 -17.27 11.84
C ILE A 621 -12.47 -17.34 10.59
N LYS A 622 -12.53 -18.52 9.96
CA LYS A 622 -13.28 -18.74 8.72
C LYS A 622 -14.81 -18.66 8.98
N PRO A 623 -15.59 -17.96 8.14
CA PRO A 623 -17.05 -17.93 8.26
C PRO A 623 -17.69 -19.32 8.14
N SER A 624 -18.77 -19.54 8.88
CA SER A 624 -19.40 -20.88 8.97
C SER A 624 -19.93 -21.41 7.64
N TYR A 625 -20.47 -20.54 6.77
CA TYR A 625 -20.95 -20.93 5.44
C TYR A 625 -19.82 -21.33 4.48
N SER A 626 -18.58 -20.90 4.76
CA SER A 626 -17.38 -21.28 4.00
C SER A 626 -16.80 -22.63 4.46
N SER A 627 -17.33 -23.23 5.54
CA SER A 627 -16.81 -24.48 6.10
C SER A 627 -17.43 -25.74 5.46
N LYS A 628 -16.63 -26.49 4.70
CA LYS A 628 -16.85 -27.95 4.51
C LYS A 628 -15.65 -28.82 4.87
N THR A 629 -14.40 -28.31 4.89
CA THR A 629 -13.23 -29.01 5.45
C THR A 629 -12.12 -28.03 5.87
N ASN A 630 -11.38 -28.32 6.95
CA ASN A 630 -10.33 -27.44 7.51
C ASN A 630 -9.00 -27.41 6.71
N LEU A 631 -8.95 -27.99 5.51
CA LEU A 631 -7.77 -28.07 4.62
C LEU A 631 -8.20 -28.06 3.13
N ASP A 632 -9.15 -27.20 2.75
CA ASP A 632 -9.77 -27.16 1.42
C ASP A 632 -9.02 -26.32 0.37
N GLY A 633 -7.76 -25.97 0.60
CA GLY A 633 -7.00 -25.08 -0.28
C GLY A 633 -7.19 -23.58 0.01
N SER A 634 -7.85 -23.24 1.13
CA SER A 634 -8.00 -21.84 1.55
C SER A 634 -6.74 -21.20 2.16
N TYR A 635 -5.59 -21.87 2.16
CA TYR A 635 -4.31 -21.34 2.64
C TYR A 635 -3.28 -21.63 1.57
N ILE A 636 -2.80 -20.60 0.89
CA ILE A 636 -1.92 -20.79 -0.27
C ILE A 636 -0.63 -21.46 0.18
N GLU A 637 -0.05 -20.97 1.28
CA GLU A 637 1.21 -21.39 1.88
C GLU A 637 1.16 -22.74 2.59
N LEU A 638 -0.03 -23.22 2.95
CA LEU A 638 -0.22 -24.52 3.61
C LEU A 638 -0.75 -25.60 2.67
N SER A 639 -1.04 -25.25 1.42
CA SER A 639 -1.47 -26.24 0.44
C SER A 639 -0.33 -27.24 0.17
N ARG A 640 -0.67 -28.53 0.17
CA ARG A 640 0.31 -29.59 -0.11
C ARG A 640 0.97 -29.40 -1.47
N SER A 641 0.21 -28.94 -2.47
CA SER A 641 0.73 -28.59 -3.78
C SER A 641 1.78 -27.48 -3.72
N PHE A 642 1.57 -26.42 -2.94
CA PHE A 642 2.56 -25.36 -2.75
C PHE A 642 3.81 -25.87 -2.00
N PHE A 643 3.62 -26.67 -0.96
CA PHE A 643 4.73 -27.29 -0.23
C PHE A 643 5.58 -28.19 -1.14
N ASP A 644 4.97 -29.20 -1.74
CA ASP A 644 5.63 -30.20 -2.59
C ASP A 644 6.33 -29.53 -3.79
N LYS A 645 5.78 -28.42 -4.32
CA LYS A 645 6.31 -27.69 -5.49
C LYS A 645 7.55 -26.83 -5.22
N PHE A 646 7.72 -26.31 -4.00
CA PHE A 646 8.78 -25.31 -3.70
C PHE A 646 9.75 -25.72 -2.61
N THR A 647 9.49 -26.83 -1.93
CA THR A 647 10.37 -27.40 -0.91
C THR A 647 11.04 -28.67 -1.40
N PHE A 648 11.47 -28.71 -2.68
CA PHE A 648 12.16 -29.83 -3.36
C PHE A 648 13.23 -30.59 -2.53
N PHE A 649 13.61 -30.11 -1.36
CA PHE A 649 14.47 -30.73 -0.35
C PHE A 649 13.84 -30.68 1.05
N ASP A 650 13.97 -31.79 1.78
CA ASP A 650 13.61 -32.03 3.18
C ASP A 650 14.29 -30.99 4.10
N THR A 651 13.74 -29.79 4.15
CA THR A 651 14.25 -28.68 4.94
C THR A 651 13.49 -28.68 6.27
N PRO A 652 14.16 -28.85 7.42
CA PRO A 652 13.49 -28.80 8.69
C PRO A 652 12.94 -27.38 8.87
N LEU A 653 11.62 -27.23 8.75
CA LEU A 653 10.92 -25.97 8.98
C LEU A 653 11.22 -25.50 10.40
N LYS A 654 12.01 -24.43 10.53
CA LYS A 654 12.31 -23.79 11.82
C LYS A 654 11.28 -22.70 12.08
N SER A 655 10.17 -23.05 12.73
CA SER A 655 9.26 -22.04 13.29
C SER A 655 9.86 -21.45 14.57
N GLN A 656 9.95 -20.12 14.67
CA GLN A 656 10.32 -19.47 15.92
C GLN A 656 9.20 -19.69 16.96
N ARG A 657 9.57 -19.93 18.23
CA ARG A 657 8.56 -19.95 19.31
C ARG A 657 8.07 -18.53 19.50
N MET A 658 6.77 -18.39 19.71
CA MET A 658 6.18 -17.10 20.04
C MET A 658 6.66 -16.64 21.41
N PRO A 659 6.96 -15.35 21.60
CA PRO A 659 7.30 -14.83 22.91
C PRO A 659 6.11 -14.94 23.86
N SER A 660 6.43 -15.15 25.13
CA SER A 660 5.46 -15.09 26.22
C SER A 660 5.63 -13.82 27.07
N THR A 661 6.51 -12.91 26.65
CA THR A 661 6.72 -11.59 27.25
C THR A 661 5.60 -10.61 26.88
N THR A 662 5.44 -9.57 27.70
CA THR A 662 4.46 -8.50 27.46
C THR A 662 5.16 -7.28 26.88
N THR A 663 4.54 -6.61 25.91
CA THR A 663 5.02 -5.34 25.38
C THR A 663 4.08 -4.20 25.76
N TYR A 664 4.66 -3.04 26.05
CA TYR A 664 3.96 -1.81 26.39
C TYR A 664 4.46 -0.68 25.51
N GLU A 665 3.56 0.23 25.16
CA GLU A 665 3.92 1.51 24.56
C GLU A 665 3.90 2.59 25.64
N VAL A 666 4.97 3.36 25.72
CA VAL A 666 5.20 4.37 26.76
C VAL A 666 5.58 5.68 26.11
N PHE A 667 4.96 6.77 26.56
CA PHE A 667 5.36 8.13 26.22
C PHE A 667 6.20 8.72 27.35
N TRP A 668 7.43 9.10 27.04
CA TRP A 668 8.32 9.79 27.95
C TRP A 668 8.34 11.27 27.58
N GLY A 669 7.70 12.11 28.38
CA GLY A 669 7.51 13.54 28.10
C GLY A 669 6.28 13.83 27.24
N ASP A 670 6.25 14.99 26.56
CA ASP A 670 5.15 15.36 25.67
C ASP A 670 5.34 14.67 24.30
N VAL A 671 4.33 13.90 23.87
CA VAL A 671 4.35 13.20 22.57
C VAL A 671 4.48 14.17 21.40
N LYS A 672 4.02 15.43 21.54
CA LYS A 672 4.15 16.45 20.49
C LYS A 672 5.59 16.82 20.19
N ASP A 673 6.51 16.52 21.09
CA ASP A 673 7.93 16.75 20.91
C ASP A 673 8.65 15.57 20.21
N SER A 674 7.95 14.46 19.92
CA SER A 674 8.58 13.27 19.33
C SER A 674 9.11 13.46 17.91
N GLY A 675 8.56 14.40 17.16
CA GLY A 675 9.10 14.80 15.87
C GLY A 675 10.42 15.58 15.97
N PHE A 676 10.76 16.10 17.15
CA PHE A 676 11.92 16.99 17.36
C PHE A 676 13.01 16.38 18.26
N ALA A 677 12.68 15.30 18.96
CA ALA A 677 13.64 14.56 19.76
C ALA A 677 14.69 13.89 18.85
N GLU A 678 15.97 14.07 19.20
CA GLU A 678 17.05 13.45 18.44
C GLU A 678 17.06 11.94 18.68
N VAL A 679 16.99 11.19 17.57
CA VAL A 679 17.31 9.77 17.54
C VAL A 679 18.27 9.58 16.37
N SER A 680 19.54 9.28 16.68
CA SER A 680 20.58 9.08 15.67
C SER A 680 21.11 7.64 15.73
N GLU A 681 21.39 7.02 14.59
CA GLU A 681 22.16 5.77 14.54
C GLU A 681 23.66 6.11 14.58
N LEU A 682 24.41 5.42 15.43
CA LEU A 682 25.85 5.59 15.57
C LEU A 682 26.60 4.73 14.54
N THR A 683 27.63 5.30 13.92
CA THR A 683 28.45 4.67 12.89
C THR A 683 29.94 4.89 13.11
N PHE A 684 30.78 4.06 12.48
CA PHE A 684 32.23 4.28 12.47
C PHE A 684 32.68 5.06 11.23
N ILE A 685 33.57 6.03 11.45
CA ILE A 685 34.20 6.88 10.44
C ILE A 685 35.67 6.46 10.32
N GLY A 686 36.03 5.93 9.15
CA GLY A 686 37.41 6.00 8.63
C GLY A 686 38.44 4.98 9.10
N GLN A 687 38.17 4.03 10.02
CA GLN A 687 39.13 2.96 10.37
C GLN A 687 38.45 1.65 10.82
N ASN A 688 39.14 0.52 10.60
CA ASN A 688 38.88 -0.81 11.19
C ASN A 688 39.30 -0.80 12.68
N THR A 689 38.67 0.02 13.52
CA THR A 689 38.89 -0.02 14.96
C THR A 689 38.03 -1.12 15.57
N THR A 690 38.66 -2.15 16.13
CA THR A 690 38.00 -3.23 16.88
C THR A 690 37.74 -2.89 18.36
N GLU A 691 38.25 -1.76 18.82
CA GLU A 691 38.17 -1.30 20.21
C GLU A 691 37.32 -0.03 20.30
N SER A 692 36.00 -0.19 20.31
CA SER A 692 35.08 0.89 20.68
C SER A 692 33.98 0.33 21.58
N ILE A 693 33.62 1.11 22.61
CA ILE A 693 32.49 0.79 23.49
C ILE A 693 31.14 0.99 22.80
N ILE A 694 31.13 1.74 21.68
CA ILE A 694 29.96 1.97 20.83
C ILE A 694 30.04 1.01 19.65
N LEU A 695 28.94 0.30 19.38
CA LEU A 695 28.85 -0.58 18.22
C LEU A 695 28.07 0.07 17.07
N PRO A 696 28.36 -0.27 15.80
CA PRO A 696 27.54 0.16 14.68
C PRO A 696 26.10 -0.31 14.85
N GLY A 697 25.15 0.62 14.78
CA GLY A 697 23.73 0.34 15.02
C GLY A 697 23.25 0.64 16.43
N ASP A 698 24.14 1.04 17.34
CA ASP A 698 23.74 1.70 18.59
C ASP A 698 22.99 3.01 18.28
N LEU A 699 22.12 3.41 19.20
CA LEU A 699 21.33 4.63 19.07
C LEU A 699 21.84 5.71 20.02
N TRP A 700 21.90 6.94 19.53
CA TRP A 700 22.15 8.14 20.31
C TRP A 700 20.83 8.90 20.54
N VAL A 701 20.42 9.00 21.79
CA VAL A 701 19.18 9.64 22.24
C VAL A 701 19.52 10.56 23.43
N PRO A 702 19.99 11.79 23.17
CA PRO A 702 20.59 12.67 24.18
C PRO A 702 19.59 13.18 25.21
N ALA A 703 18.29 13.20 24.91
CA ALA A 703 17.24 13.62 25.82
C ALA A 703 16.09 12.60 25.82
N LEU A 704 15.61 12.24 27.01
CA LEU A 704 14.52 11.28 27.16
C LEU A 704 13.12 11.90 27.05
N SER A 705 13.02 13.23 27.00
CA SER A 705 11.77 13.95 26.76
C SER A 705 11.36 13.89 25.28
N GLY A 706 10.08 13.64 25.02
CA GLY A 706 9.55 13.56 23.66
C GLY A 706 9.82 12.20 23.02
N LEU A 707 9.90 11.12 23.81
CA LEU A 707 10.11 9.78 23.27
C LEU A 707 8.83 8.96 23.34
N ARG A 708 8.49 8.33 22.23
CA ARG A 708 7.52 7.23 22.15
C ARG A 708 8.30 5.94 22.05
N ILE A 709 8.31 5.15 23.12
CA ILE A 709 9.08 3.92 23.21
C ILE A 709 8.18 2.70 23.31
N MET A 710 8.61 1.61 22.68
CA MET A 710 8.02 0.29 22.90
C MET A 710 8.94 -0.51 23.81
N VAL A 711 8.42 -0.94 24.95
CA VAL A 711 9.17 -1.65 25.99
C VAL A 711 8.64 -3.07 26.11
N GLU A 712 9.54 -4.04 26.05
CA GLU A 712 9.27 -5.44 26.39
C GLU A 712 9.62 -5.68 27.86
N GLU A 713 8.69 -6.28 28.59
CA GLU A 713 8.90 -6.76 29.95
C GLU A 713 9.33 -8.23 29.92
N ILE A 714 10.58 -8.46 30.33
CA ILE A 714 11.26 -9.75 30.28
C ILE A 714 11.25 -10.33 31.70
N THR A 715 10.51 -11.42 31.88
CA THR A 715 10.30 -12.06 33.17
C THR A 715 10.97 -13.43 33.23
N LEU A 716 11.41 -13.86 34.41
CA LEU A 716 12.04 -15.16 34.59
C LEU A 716 11.16 -16.31 34.07
N GLY A 717 11.73 -17.18 33.23
CA GLY A 717 11.04 -18.33 32.64
C GLY A 717 10.20 -18.03 31.40
N SER A 718 10.08 -16.76 31.00
CA SER A 718 9.42 -16.38 29.74
C SER A 718 10.28 -16.68 28.52
N ILE A 719 9.65 -16.75 27.33
CA ILE A 719 10.33 -16.70 26.04
C ILE A 719 10.29 -15.25 25.58
N ASP A 720 11.45 -14.63 25.35
CA ASP A 720 11.52 -13.24 24.93
C ASP A 720 11.30 -13.06 23.41
N SER A 721 11.24 -11.81 22.96
CA SER A 721 11.07 -11.44 21.56
C SER A 721 12.21 -11.88 20.64
N ARG A 722 13.32 -12.37 21.21
CA ARG A 722 14.47 -12.95 20.50
C ARG A 722 14.42 -14.50 20.49
N ASN A 723 13.29 -15.10 20.91
CA ASN A 723 13.08 -16.55 20.99
C ASN A 723 14.05 -17.25 21.98
N VAL A 724 14.49 -16.52 23.00
CA VAL A 724 15.38 -17.01 24.08
C VAL A 724 14.56 -17.28 25.33
N VAL A 725 14.80 -18.43 25.98
CA VAL A 725 14.23 -18.72 27.30
C VAL A 725 14.99 -17.93 28.35
N VAL A 726 14.29 -17.07 29.08
CA VAL A 726 14.86 -16.17 30.08
C VAL A 726 15.24 -16.97 31.33
N THR A 727 16.54 -17.05 31.62
CA THR A 727 17.06 -17.71 32.83
C THR A 727 17.36 -16.70 33.94
N LYS A 728 17.58 -17.20 35.16
CA LYS A 728 17.93 -16.35 36.31
C LYS A 728 19.29 -15.69 36.11
N GLU A 729 20.24 -16.41 35.52
CA GLU A 729 21.58 -15.92 35.20
C GLU A 729 21.52 -14.77 34.19
N HIS A 730 20.63 -14.86 33.19
CA HIS A 730 20.41 -13.78 32.23
C HIS A 730 19.93 -12.49 32.90
N ILE A 731 18.96 -12.60 33.82
CA ILE A 731 18.44 -11.45 34.57
C ILE A 731 19.51 -10.85 35.48
N LEU A 732 20.23 -11.68 36.24
CA LEU A 732 21.31 -11.22 37.12
C LEU A 732 22.43 -10.53 36.33
N HIS A 733 22.78 -11.06 35.15
CA HIS A 733 23.78 -10.44 34.28
C HIS A 733 23.37 -9.04 33.82
N ILE A 734 22.09 -8.83 33.51
CA ILE A 734 21.56 -7.50 33.12
C ILE A 734 21.51 -6.56 34.31
N GLN A 735 21.16 -7.07 35.50
CA GLN A 735 21.02 -6.26 36.70
C GLN A 735 22.34 -5.76 37.28
N GLY A 736 23.45 -6.48 37.03
CA GLY A 736 24.78 -6.08 37.47
C GLY A 736 24.94 -6.09 39.00
N ASP A 737 26.00 -5.46 39.50
CA ASP A 737 26.26 -5.30 40.93
C ASP A 737 25.52 -4.06 41.47
N THR A 738 24.63 -4.25 42.44
CA THR A 738 23.70 -3.19 42.88
C THR A 738 24.38 -1.94 43.48
N LEU A 739 23.91 -0.79 42.97
CA LEU A 739 23.80 0.61 43.44
C LEU A 739 24.98 1.30 44.16
N ALA A 740 25.44 2.40 43.57
CA ALA A 740 26.02 3.51 44.31
C ALA A 740 24.84 4.21 45.00
N ASP A 741 24.83 4.25 46.34
CA ASP A 741 23.94 5.02 47.23
C ASP A 741 22.67 5.61 46.58
N ASN A 742 21.60 4.80 46.40
CA ASN A 742 20.28 5.32 46.00
C ASN A 742 19.12 4.41 46.49
N PRO A 743 17.92 4.94 46.76
CA PRO A 743 16.88 4.29 47.58
C PRO A 743 15.84 3.44 46.81
N ILE A 744 16.12 3.00 45.58
CA ILE A 744 15.13 2.28 44.74
C ILE A 744 15.16 0.77 45.02
N LYS A 745 14.00 0.20 45.38
CA LYS A 745 13.85 -1.25 45.57
C LYS A 745 13.85 -1.97 44.22
N MET A 746 14.87 -2.79 43.97
CA MET A 746 15.00 -3.54 42.72
C MET A 746 14.03 -4.73 42.66
N VAL A 747 13.51 -4.99 41.46
CA VAL A 747 12.70 -6.17 41.14
C VAL A 747 13.63 -7.27 40.63
N SER A 748 13.81 -8.37 41.37
CA SER A 748 14.87 -9.36 41.11
C SER A 748 14.60 -10.37 39.99
N ASP A 749 13.38 -10.43 39.47
CA ASP A 749 12.92 -11.44 38.51
C ASP A 749 12.48 -10.87 37.16
N THR A 750 12.68 -9.57 36.96
CA THR A 750 12.16 -8.83 35.81
C THR A 750 13.15 -7.76 35.33
N VAL A 751 13.31 -7.63 34.02
CA VAL A 751 14.03 -6.54 33.35
C VAL A 751 13.21 -5.99 32.19
N LEU A 752 13.59 -4.81 31.70
CA LEU A 752 12.95 -4.15 30.56
C LEU A 752 13.89 -4.11 29.37
N ARG A 753 13.34 -4.18 28.15
CA ARG A 753 14.08 -3.96 26.91
C ARG A 753 13.33 -2.99 26.02
N ILE A 754 13.99 -1.94 25.57
CA ILE A 754 13.41 -1.03 24.59
C ILE A 754 13.55 -1.66 23.21
N LYS A 755 12.41 -1.92 22.54
CA LYS A 755 12.35 -2.48 21.19
C LYS A 755 12.27 -1.42 20.10
N ARG A 756 11.72 -0.25 20.42
CA ARG A 756 11.51 0.84 19.46
C ARG A 756 11.59 2.19 20.14
N VAL A 757 12.16 3.19 19.46
CA VAL A 757 12.20 4.60 19.89
C VAL A 757 11.78 5.48 18.72
N ASN A 758 10.71 6.26 18.85
CA ASN A 758 10.18 7.16 17.81
C ASN A 758 10.12 6.48 16.41
N GLY A 759 9.56 5.27 16.35
CA GLY A 759 9.45 4.50 15.10
C GLY A 759 10.71 3.74 14.67
N VAL A 760 11.88 4.01 15.27
CA VAL A 760 13.15 3.34 14.97
C VAL A 760 13.24 2.01 15.74
N GLU A 761 13.34 0.89 15.03
CA GLU A 761 13.53 -0.43 15.62
C GLU A 761 14.95 -0.55 16.21
N VAL A 762 15.04 -0.99 17.47
CA VAL A 762 16.31 -1.19 18.15
C VAL A 762 16.84 -2.57 17.78
N LYS A 763 17.97 -2.60 17.05
CA LYS A 763 18.60 -3.85 16.59
C LYS A 763 18.99 -4.75 17.77
N GLN A 764 19.05 -6.05 17.52
CA GLN A 764 19.50 -7.00 18.54
C GLN A 764 20.94 -6.67 18.95
N GLY A 765 21.17 -6.55 20.27
CA GLY A 765 22.47 -6.21 20.84
C GLY A 765 22.82 -4.72 20.85
N ALA A 766 22.02 -3.86 20.20
CA ALA A 766 22.25 -2.43 20.17
C ALA A 766 21.94 -1.77 21.52
N ILE A 767 22.76 -0.79 21.90
CA ILE A 767 22.60 0.05 23.09
C ILE A 767 22.03 1.40 22.70
N ILE A 768 21.15 1.94 23.54
CA ILE A 768 20.67 3.31 23.48
C ILE A 768 21.47 4.13 24.49
N TRP A 769 22.25 5.07 23.97
CA TRP A 769 23.08 5.99 24.73
C TRP A 769 22.33 7.29 24.98
N THR A 770 22.30 7.75 26.23
CA THR A 770 21.64 9.00 26.62
C THR A 770 22.51 9.84 27.55
N LEU A 771 22.31 11.17 27.55
CA LEU A 771 23.05 12.04 28.45
C LEU A 771 22.60 11.84 29.91
N PRO A 772 23.45 12.17 30.90
CA PRO A 772 23.05 12.17 32.29
C PRO A 772 21.87 13.13 32.49
N PHE A 773 20.85 12.67 33.20
CA PHE A 773 19.66 13.48 33.51
C PHE A 773 19.31 13.34 34.99
N GLN A 774 18.62 14.36 35.52
CA GLN A 774 18.06 14.29 36.86
C GLN A 774 16.58 13.91 36.78
N PRO A 775 16.12 12.88 37.53
CA PRO A 775 14.70 12.56 37.63
C PRO A 775 13.92 13.79 38.14
N SER A 776 12.73 14.03 37.60
CA SER A 776 11.85 15.10 38.09
C SER A 776 11.56 14.89 39.58
N PRO A 777 11.30 15.94 40.38
CA PRO A 777 10.84 15.79 41.76
C PRO A 777 9.60 14.89 41.91
N ARG A 778 8.77 14.77 40.86
CA ARG A 778 7.60 13.87 40.80
C ARG A 778 7.97 12.40 40.59
N ASP A 779 9.13 12.13 39.99
CA ASP A 779 9.61 10.78 39.63
C ASP A 779 10.59 10.22 40.68
N LYS A 780 10.74 10.92 41.82
CA LYS A 780 11.63 10.50 42.92
C LYS A 780 11.20 9.13 43.45
N GLY A 781 12.04 8.12 43.18
CA GLY A 781 11.81 6.73 43.55
C GLY A 781 11.33 5.83 42.40
N GLU A 782 11.00 6.40 41.24
CA GLU A 782 10.58 5.65 40.05
C GLU A 782 11.68 5.51 39.00
N ILE A 783 12.57 6.48 38.84
CA ILE A 783 13.69 6.40 37.88
C ILE A 783 15.02 6.47 38.62
N GLY A 784 15.96 5.57 38.26
CA GLY A 784 17.32 5.53 38.82
C GLY A 784 18.37 5.09 37.82
N ILE A 785 19.61 5.00 38.28
CA ILE A 785 20.79 4.64 37.48
C ILE A 785 21.63 3.62 38.28
N THR A 786 22.08 2.53 37.65
CA THR A 786 22.97 1.52 38.28
C THR A 786 24.42 2.01 38.35
N LYS A 787 25.31 1.29 39.04
CA LYS A 787 26.76 1.61 39.06
C LYS A 787 27.38 1.57 37.66
N GLU A 788 26.90 0.66 36.80
CA GLU A 788 27.35 0.55 35.42
C GLU A 788 26.66 1.56 34.47
N GLY A 789 25.86 2.48 34.99
CA GLY A 789 25.21 3.53 34.20
C GLY A 789 23.93 3.09 33.49
N ARG A 790 23.35 1.93 33.80
CA ARG A 790 22.07 1.50 33.21
C ARG A 790 20.89 2.24 33.84
N VAL A 791 19.91 2.62 33.03
CA VAL A 791 18.69 3.27 33.52
C VAL A 791 17.76 2.22 34.16
N VAL A 792 17.15 2.59 35.29
CA VAL A 792 16.19 1.80 36.05
C VAL A 792 14.84 2.51 36.03
N ILE A 793 13.77 1.79 35.68
CA ILE A 793 12.39 2.30 35.67
C ILE A 793 11.55 1.42 36.58
N GLN A 794 10.93 2.01 37.61
CA GLN A 794 10.12 1.37 38.63
C GLN A 794 10.78 0.11 39.24
N GLY A 795 12.08 0.22 39.54
CA GLY A 795 12.88 -0.86 40.10
C GLY A 795 13.33 -1.94 39.10
N LYS A 796 13.00 -1.80 37.81
CA LYS A 796 13.39 -2.73 36.73
C LYS A 796 14.52 -2.12 35.90
N VAL A 797 15.62 -2.84 35.73
CA VAL A 797 16.75 -2.40 34.89
C VAL A 797 16.36 -2.48 33.42
N VAL A 798 16.70 -1.45 32.64
CA VAL A 798 16.56 -1.44 31.19
C VAL A 798 17.84 -2.02 30.56
N GLU A 799 17.72 -3.16 29.87
CA GLU A 799 18.84 -3.91 29.29
C GLU A 799 19.68 -3.08 28.30
N ASN A 800 19.08 -2.14 27.59
CA ASN A 800 19.71 -1.46 26.48
C ASN A 800 19.60 0.06 26.55
N LEU A 801 19.51 0.65 27.75
CA LEU A 801 19.53 2.10 27.94
C LEU A 801 20.62 2.47 28.96
N ILE A 802 21.67 3.16 28.49
CA ILE A 802 22.89 3.45 29.26
C ILE A 802 23.23 4.94 29.20
N ILE A 803 23.70 5.49 30.32
CA ILE A 803 24.18 6.86 30.44
C ILE A 803 25.58 7.02 29.82
N TRP A 804 25.75 8.03 28.98
CA TRP A 804 27.02 8.47 28.41
C TRP A 804 27.62 9.63 29.22
N TYR A 805 28.72 9.40 29.93
CA TYR A 805 29.38 10.44 30.75
C TYR A 805 30.50 11.22 30.02
N GLY A 806 30.87 10.82 28.79
CA GLY A 806 31.97 11.43 28.02
C GLY A 806 33.14 10.48 27.82
#